data_AF-A0A653ED42-F1
#
_entry.id   AF-A0A653ED42-F1
#
_cell.length_a   1.000
_cell.length_b   1.000
_cell.length_c   1.000
_cell.angle_alpha   90.00
_cell.angle_beta   90.00
_cell.angle_gamma   90.00
#
_symmetry.space_group_name_H-M   'P 1'
#
loop_
_entity.id
_entity.type
_entity.pdbx_description
1 polymer ?
#
loop_
_entity_poly.entity_id
_entity_poly.type
_entity_poly.pdbx_seq_one_letter_code
_entity_poly.pdbx_strand_id
1 'polypeptide(L)'
;MSSYVLVSPEALAAVAQDMAGLESALRDANAVAARSTTGLVAAAADEVSVGIAALVGAHGQQYQLVSAQVAVFHARFVQALSGGAAAYVGAEAANVNPLQALLDLINAPTQVLLGRPLIGDGADGSAPGQAGGDGGLLIGNGGNGAAGTNAGVAGGAGGAAGLIGNGGRGGVGGANAAGGAGGSGGWWYGNGGAGGAGGGSVGSVGGAGGRGGQAWLVGSGGAGGAGGVGGAGAVGTGGAAGVDASIAGGAGGVGGSGGAGGAGWIGGAGGAGGNGGLLFGDGGAGGVGGTGGVGGAGGAGGVGGAGAAGLIGAVGSADGGAGGHGGAGGDGGAGGGGGVGGAGGSSGLVSRLPVLGGLFGHDGIAGDGGGGGNGGVSGVGGDGGVGAAGGAGTGPVAGAGGAGGGGADPGVGGVAGAGGAAGGLGGHAGVAGAAGGQPTSGGDGGAGGRGGVAINAGQSGGAGGAGGAGGAYGDGGRGGNGGNGAAGAAGAAATTAGGAGGAGQAGGAGGAGGSGGAGGSQAGDGGAGGAGGVGATGGAGGAGTDGADGAAGLTPGARGQDGGAGGGGGRGGDGGAGGGGGVGGNAAHGAAGSHGVGGAGGAGGQGGNAGDGGAGGDGRAGGSNPAAGAGGDGGHGGDRGLGGAGGVGGDNGDGTFAPNGADGATGGFGGDGGDGGNGGNGVQTGANGQAGGAGGAGGNAGTIGDGGNGGNGGRGALGANGVNPTPDAPTGTAATGTAGQTGGAVGGAGGDGTAGTAATNVGGTGGTGGNTTAPTSVGGVGGKGGNGGNGFNQNGGVGGTGGEGIALVPTEHQNYQGGSGGTGGTGSSGADGGRGGDGGRALSVQASTNATGKGGVGGTGGIGGFGGGTGGAGGDGGNVDNMTGVGGKGGDGGTGGASAGGFSGGEGGAGGAGGAGGSVMGDGGNGGIGGDGGAGGAGLKGGTGGAGGTGGNSLFNAQSKGGAGGNGGTGGIGGNGGAGGNGGSGGAGGTATHGISGEQGSGGAGGNGGVGGAGGDGGAAGRGGVGGDGHVGASGKIGATGAHGGSGIDGQPGAG
;
A
#
# COMPACT_ATOMS: atom_id res chain seq x y z
N MET A 1 17.29 -3.45 -4.13
CA MET A 1 18.19 -4.57 -3.80
C MET A 1 19.17 -4.74 -4.95
N SER A 2 20.47 -4.68 -4.69
CA SER A 2 21.49 -5.10 -5.66
C SER A 2 21.85 -6.54 -5.36
N SER A 3 21.53 -7.46 -6.26
CA SER A 3 21.93 -8.87 -6.12
C SER A 3 23.43 -8.98 -6.39
N TYR A 4 24.20 -9.36 -5.36
CA TYR A 4 25.61 -9.72 -5.54
C TYR A 4 25.69 -11.11 -6.14
N VAL A 5 26.10 -11.18 -7.41
CA VAL A 5 26.34 -12.42 -8.13
C VAL A 5 27.78 -12.87 -7.86
N LEU A 6 27.94 -13.89 -7.01
CA LEU A 6 29.23 -14.54 -6.76
C LEU A 6 29.50 -15.58 -7.86
N VAL A 7 30.58 -15.37 -8.62
CA VAL A 7 31.03 -16.26 -9.70
C VAL A 7 32.52 -16.49 -9.51
N SER A 8 32.94 -17.76 -9.41
CA SER A 8 34.36 -18.14 -9.35
C SER A 8 34.95 -18.25 -10.77
N PRO A 9 35.91 -17.39 -11.17
CA PRO A 9 36.44 -17.40 -12.53
C PRO A 9 37.15 -18.70 -12.89
N GLU A 10 37.80 -19.35 -11.93
CA GLU A 10 38.49 -20.63 -12.10
C GLU A 10 37.52 -21.75 -12.47
N ALA A 11 36.32 -21.75 -11.89
CA ALA A 11 35.28 -22.73 -12.22
C ALA A 11 34.71 -22.49 -13.62
N LEU A 12 34.54 -21.23 -14.04
CA LEU A 12 34.13 -20.91 -15.42
C LEU A 12 35.21 -21.28 -16.45
N ALA A 13 36.48 -21.08 -16.11
CA ALA A 13 37.60 -21.49 -16.96
C ALA A 13 37.67 -23.03 -17.10
N ALA A 14 37.49 -23.77 -15.99
CA ALA A 14 37.40 -25.23 -16.00
C ALA A 14 36.21 -25.73 -16.84
N VAL A 15 35.01 -25.16 -16.64
CA VAL A 15 33.81 -25.48 -17.44
C VAL A 15 34.03 -25.19 -18.92
N ALA A 16 34.68 -24.09 -19.29
CA ALA A 16 35.01 -23.78 -20.68
C ALA A 16 35.98 -24.82 -21.29
N GLN A 17 36.95 -25.31 -20.52
CA GLN A 17 37.85 -26.39 -20.93
C GLN A 17 37.12 -27.73 -21.09
N ASP A 18 36.26 -28.10 -20.14
CA ASP A 18 35.43 -29.32 -20.21
C ASP A 18 34.49 -29.27 -21.43
N MET A 19 33.86 -28.13 -21.70
CA MET A 19 33.00 -27.93 -22.87
C MET A 19 33.77 -27.99 -24.20
N ALA A 20 35.05 -27.55 -24.24
CA ALA A 20 35.91 -27.75 -25.40
C ALA A 20 36.30 -29.23 -25.58
N GLY A 21 36.57 -29.96 -24.48
CA GLY A 21 36.81 -31.40 -24.49
C GLY A 21 35.61 -32.19 -25.03
N LEU A 22 34.40 -31.83 -24.61
CA LEU A 22 33.15 -32.39 -25.12
C LEU A 22 32.96 -32.12 -26.62
N GLU A 23 33.28 -30.92 -27.13
CA GLU A 23 33.22 -30.64 -28.58
C GLU A 23 34.16 -31.57 -29.36
N SER A 24 35.40 -31.74 -28.89
CA SER A 24 36.37 -32.64 -29.55
C SER A 24 35.86 -34.07 -29.60
N ALA A 25 35.39 -34.61 -28.47
CA ALA A 25 34.85 -35.96 -28.38
C ALA A 25 33.62 -36.17 -29.29
N LEU A 26 32.71 -35.20 -29.35
CA LEU A 26 31.54 -35.22 -30.23
C LEU A 26 31.93 -35.11 -31.72
N ARG A 27 32.91 -34.27 -32.06
CA ARG A 27 33.41 -34.11 -33.43
C ARG A 27 34.07 -35.41 -33.93
N ASP A 28 34.88 -36.05 -33.10
CA ASP A 28 35.53 -37.33 -33.43
C ASP A 28 34.50 -38.46 -33.56
N ALA A 29 33.57 -38.59 -32.61
CA ALA A 29 32.49 -39.57 -32.68
C ALA A 29 31.62 -39.39 -33.93
N ASN A 30 31.32 -38.14 -34.30
CA ASN A 30 30.54 -37.84 -35.49
C ASN A 30 31.30 -38.10 -36.80
N ALA A 31 32.62 -37.83 -36.83
CA ALA A 31 33.48 -38.17 -37.97
C ALA A 31 33.60 -39.69 -38.17
N VAL A 32 33.58 -40.49 -37.10
CA VAL A 32 33.48 -41.96 -37.18
C VAL A 32 32.11 -42.39 -37.73
N ALA A 33 31.02 -41.84 -37.20
CA ALA A 33 29.66 -42.16 -37.65
C ALA A 33 29.39 -41.74 -39.10
N ALA A 34 30.00 -40.66 -39.58
CA ALA A 34 29.85 -40.17 -40.96
C ALA A 34 30.14 -41.26 -42.00
N ARG A 35 31.16 -42.10 -41.80
CA ARG A 35 31.54 -43.15 -42.75
C ARG A 35 30.43 -44.21 -42.93
N SER A 36 29.84 -44.68 -41.84
CA SER A 36 28.79 -45.71 -41.88
C SER A 36 27.44 -45.18 -42.35
N THR A 37 27.17 -43.89 -42.16
CA THR A 37 25.88 -43.26 -42.50
C THR A 37 25.84 -42.62 -43.89
N THR A 38 26.98 -42.14 -44.42
CA THR A 38 27.05 -41.51 -45.76
C THR A 38 27.58 -42.44 -46.85
N GLY A 39 28.32 -43.49 -46.49
CA GLY A 39 28.91 -44.48 -47.40
C GLY A 39 28.13 -45.80 -47.46
N LEU A 40 26.83 -45.80 -47.13
CA LEU A 40 26.02 -47.02 -47.08
C LEU A 40 25.87 -47.61 -48.49
N VAL A 41 26.30 -48.86 -48.68
CA VAL A 41 26.15 -49.60 -49.94
C VAL A 41 24.82 -50.36 -49.92
N ALA A 42 24.16 -50.43 -51.08
CA ALA A 42 22.91 -51.19 -51.24
C ALA A 42 23.11 -52.68 -50.85
N ALA A 43 22.21 -53.21 -50.02
CA ALA A 43 22.31 -54.59 -49.51
C ALA A 43 22.09 -55.66 -50.61
N ALA A 44 21.39 -55.30 -51.68
CA ALA A 44 21.25 -56.08 -52.90
C ALA A 44 21.21 -55.12 -54.11
N ALA A 45 21.33 -55.69 -55.33
CA ALA A 45 21.38 -54.91 -56.58
C ALA A 45 20.00 -54.44 -57.09
N ASP A 46 18.96 -54.49 -56.25
CA ASP A 46 17.63 -54.02 -56.60
C ASP A 46 17.45 -52.51 -56.36
N GLU A 47 16.51 -51.92 -57.09
CA GLU A 47 16.25 -50.48 -57.10
C GLU A 47 15.77 -49.95 -55.73
N VAL A 48 15.14 -50.79 -54.90
CA VAL A 48 14.67 -50.40 -53.55
C VAL A 48 15.84 -50.35 -52.57
N SER A 49 16.73 -51.35 -52.59
CA SER A 49 17.97 -51.34 -51.81
C SER A 49 18.87 -50.16 -52.18
N VAL A 50 18.99 -49.84 -53.47
CA VAL A 50 19.74 -48.67 -53.95
C VAL A 50 19.07 -47.35 -53.53
N GLY A 51 17.75 -47.24 -53.65
CA GLY A 51 16.99 -46.07 -53.24
C GLY A 51 17.06 -45.79 -51.74
N ILE A 52 16.95 -46.84 -50.90
CA ILE A 52 17.08 -46.73 -49.44
C ILE A 52 18.51 -46.31 -49.05
N ALA A 53 19.53 -46.92 -49.66
CA ALA A 53 20.93 -46.54 -49.41
C ALA A 53 21.21 -45.07 -49.78
N ALA A 54 20.68 -44.60 -50.92
CA ALA A 54 20.79 -43.21 -51.34
C ALA A 54 20.04 -42.24 -50.40
N LEU A 55 18.84 -42.61 -49.93
CA LEU A 55 18.05 -41.80 -49.00
C LEU A 55 18.74 -41.67 -47.63
N VAL A 56 19.30 -42.77 -47.11
CA VAL A 56 20.07 -42.77 -45.84
C VAL A 56 21.36 -41.98 -46.00
N GLY A 57 22.08 -42.14 -47.12
CA GLY A 57 23.27 -41.37 -47.44
C GLY A 57 23.03 -39.86 -47.51
N ALA A 58 21.91 -39.44 -48.12
CA ALA A 58 21.50 -38.03 -48.20
C ALA A 58 21.18 -37.44 -46.82
N HIS A 59 20.41 -38.16 -45.98
CA HIS A 59 20.16 -37.74 -44.59
C HIS A 59 21.44 -37.68 -43.76
N GLY A 60 22.36 -38.64 -43.95
CA GLY A 60 23.67 -38.64 -43.33
C GLY A 60 24.47 -37.37 -43.66
N GLN A 61 24.49 -36.95 -44.92
CA GLN A 61 25.18 -35.71 -45.32
C GLN A 61 24.51 -34.45 -44.77
N GLN A 62 23.18 -34.38 -44.75
CA GLN A 62 22.45 -33.28 -44.11
C GLN A 62 22.77 -33.17 -42.61
N TYR A 63 22.82 -34.31 -41.91
CA TYR A 63 23.19 -34.36 -40.50
C TYR A 63 24.63 -33.86 -40.27
N GLN A 64 25.60 -34.23 -41.12
CA GLN A 64 26.97 -33.72 -41.03
C GLN A 64 27.05 -32.20 -41.22
N LEU A 65 26.27 -31.62 -42.14
CA LEU A 65 26.20 -30.17 -42.34
C LEU A 65 25.66 -29.43 -41.12
N VAL A 66 24.55 -29.92 -40.53
CA VAL A 66 23.97 -29.35 -39.31
C VAL A 66 24.94 -29.48 -38.13
N SER A 67 25.59 -30.64 -37.98
CA SER A 67 26.58 -30.86 -36.93
C SER A 67 27.78 -29.92 -37.04
N ALA A 68 28.25 -29.62 -38.26
CA ALA A 68 29.31 -28.66 -38.49
C ALA A 68 28.89 -27.23 -38.10
N GLN A 69 27.64 -26.85 -38.38
CA GLN A 69 27.09 -25.55 -37.98
C GLN A 69 26.95 -25.43 -36.45
N VAL A 70 26.53 -26.51 -35.77
CA VAL A 70 26.45 -26.58 -34.30
C VAL A 70 27.85 -26.48 -33.67
N ALA A 71 28.87 -27.15 -34.24
CA ALA A 71 30.24 -27.03 -33.74
C ALA A 71 30.77 -25.58 -33.84
N VAL A 72 30.49 -24.86 -34.94
CA VAL A 72 30.89 -23.44 -35.07
C VAL A 72 30.15 -22.54 -34.06
N PHE A 73 28.89 -22.84 -33.72
CA PHE A 73 28.17 -22.16 -32.66
C PHE A 73 28.78 -22.44 -31.28
N HIS A 74 29.05 -23.71 -30.97
CA HIS A 74 29.63 -24.15 -29.69
C HIS A 74 31.03 -23.55 -29.47
N ALA A 75 31.89 -23.55 -30.49
CA ALA A 75 33.20 -22.92 -30.42
C ALA A 75 33.12 -21.41 -30.10
N ARG A 76 32.15 -20.70 -30.67
CA ARG A 76 31.89 -19.28 -30.34
C ARG A 76 31.34 -19.09 -28.92
N PHE A 77 30.49 -20.00 -28.45
CA PHE A 77 29.99 -20.00 -27.08
C PHE A 77 31.11 -20.20 -26.07
N VAL A 78 31.97 -21.22 -26.25
CA VAL A 78 33.14 -21.48 -25.40
C VAL A 78 34.14 -20.30 -25.46
N GLN A 79 34.38 -19.72 -26.63
CA GLN A 79 35.24 -18.55 -26.77
C GLN A 79 34.69 -17.32 -26.02
N ALA A 80 33.36 -17.08 -26.07
CA ALA A 80 32.71 -16.01 -25.33
C ALA A 80 32.76 -16.26 -23.81
N LEU A 81 32.58 -17.51 -23.37
CA LEU A 81 32.67 -17.90 -21.96
C LEU A 81 34.08 -17.68 -21.39
N SER A 82 35.12 -18.15 -22.09
CA SER A 82 36.52 -17.91 -21.73
C SER A 82 36.89 -16.42 -21.76
N GLY A 83 36.37 -15.67 -22.74
CA GLY A 83 36.55 -14.22 -22.82
C GLY A 83 35.90 -13.47 -21.64
N GLY A 84 34.71 -13.90 -21.23
CA GLY A 84 34.01 -13.37 -20.05
C GLY A 84 34.76 -13.65 -18.75
N ALA A 85 35.25 -14.87 -18.55
CA ALA A 85 36.06 -15.23 -17.39
C ALA A 85 37.38 -14.42 -17.34
N ALA A 86 38.09 -14.29 -18.45
CA ALA A 86 39.32 -13.49 -18.52
C ALA A 86 39.09 -11.99 -18.30
N ALA A 87 37.97 -11.44 -18.80
CA ALA A 87 37.58 -10.06 -18.53
C ALA A 87 37.25 -9.81 -17.05
N TYR A 88 36.64 -10.80 -16.37
CA TYR A 88 36.36 -10.73 -14.94
C TYR A 88 37.65 -10.74 -14.09
N VAL A 89 38.56 -11.69 -14.33
CA VAL A 89 39.89 -11.73 -13.67
C VAL A 89 40.68 -10.45 -13.94
N GLY A 90 40.63 -9.93 -15.17
CA GLY A 90 41.26 -8.66 -15.54
C GLY A 90 40.69 -7.47 -14.78
N ALA A 91 39.38 -7.44 -14.54
CA ALA A 91 38.72 -6.41 -13.73
C ALA A 91 39.10 -6.53 -12.24
N GLU A 92 39.16 -7.73 -11.67
CA GLU A 92 39.60 -7.94 -10.29
C GLU A 92 41.06 -7.51 -10.09
N ALA A 93 41.98 -7.93 -10.97
CA ALA A 93 43.39 -7.55 -10.89
C ALA A 93 43.60 -6.03 -11.05
N ALA A 94 42.85 -5.38 -11.96
CA ALA A 94 42.87 -3.93 -12.13
C ALA A 94 42.30 -3.16 -10.93
N ASN A 95 41.41 -3.77 -10.15
CA ASN A 95 40.81 -3.17 -8.96
C ASN A 95 41.68 -3.30 -7.69
N VAL A 96 42.63 -4.25 -7.63
CA VAL A 96 43.52 -4.43 -6.45
C VAL A 96 44.78 -3.57 -6.54
N ASN A 97 45.40 -3.46 -7.72
CA ASN A 97 46.68 -2.76 -7.92
C ASN A 97 46.69 -1.27 -7.47
N PRO A 98 45.63 -0.46 -7.69
CA PRO A 98 45.60 0.94 -7.25
C PRO A 98 45.60 1.10 -5.73
N LEU A 99 45.05 0.14 -4.98
CA LEU A 99 44.92 0.22 -3.54
C LEU A 99 46.27 0.07 -2.83
N GLN A 100 47.14 -0.84 -3.29
CA GLN A 100 48.46 -1.01 -2.68
C GLN A 100 49.35 0.22 -2.89
N ALA A 101 49.42 0.74 -4.12
CA ALA A 101 50.19 1.95 -4.42
C ALA A 101 49.67 3.18 -3.65
N LEU A 102 48.35 3.26 -3.41
CA LEU A 102 47.75 4.30 -2.58
C LEU A 102 48.07 4.12 -1.09
N LEU A 103 48.05 2.89 -0.56
CA LEU A 103 48.46 2.60 0.82
C LEU A 103 49.92 2.98 1.06
N ASP A 104 50.83 2.62 0.15
CA ASP A 104 52.25 2.98 0.26
C ASP A 104 52.45 4.51 0.26
N LEU A 105 51.70 5.23 -0.59
CA LEU A 105 51.72 6.70 -0.65
C LEU A 105 51.14 7.36 0.62
N ILE A 106 50.04 6.82 1.17
CA ILE A 106 49.41 7.29 2.40
C ILE A 106 50.30 7.03 3.63
N ASN A 107 51.03 5.91 3.63
CA ASN A 107 51.89 5.49 4.73
C ASN A 107 53.26 6.19 4.72
N ALA A 108 53.80 6.55 3.56
CA ALA A 108 55.15 7.12 3.44
C ALA A 108 55.43 8.29 4.42
N PRO A 109 54.52 9.27 4.64
CA PRO A 109 54.77 10.36 5.58
C PRO A 109 54.93 9.88 7.04
N THR A 110 54.06 8.99 7.53
CA THR A 110 54.16 8.50 8.92
C THR A 110 55.25 7.45 9.09
N GLN A 111 55.52 6.64 8.07
CA GLN A 111 56.62 5.69 8.08
C GLN A 111 57.97 6.42 8.23
N VAL A 112 58.10 7.60 7.60
CA VAL A 112 59.29 8.47 7.74
C VAL A 112 59.30 9.24 9.06
N LEU A 113 58.17 9.81 9.50
CA LEU A 113 58.13 10.71 10.67
C LEU A 113 58.04 9.99 12.02
N LEU A 114 57.38 8.83 12.06
CA LEU A 114 56.98 8.11 13.28
C LEU A 114 57.44 6.64 13.27
N GLY A 115 58.10 6.18 12.21
CA GLY A 115 58.57 4.80 12.06
C GLY A 115 57.45 3.74 11.91
N ARG A 116 56.20 4.17 11.71
CA ARG A 116 55.01 3.31 11.63
C ARG A 116 54.07 3.74 10.50
N PRO A 117 53.34 2.80 9.86
CA PRO A 117 52.40 3.15 8.81
C PRO A 117 51.21 3.92 9.40
N LEU A 118 50.45 4.62 8.57
CA LEU A 118 49.21 5.28 8.99
C LEU A 118 48.06 4.26 8.96
N ILE A 119 48.02 3.43 7.91
CA ILE A 119 47.03 2.39 7.64
C ILE A 119 47.73 1.15 7.08
N GLY A 120 47.63 -0.01 7.75
CA GLY A 120 48.20 -1.28 7.31
C GLY A 120 48.69 -2.13 8.48
N ASP A 121 48.72 -3.45 8.31
CA ASP A 121 49.13 -4.37 9.37
C ASP A 121 50.65 -4.33 9.62
N GLY A 122 51.03 -4.64 10.86
CA GLY A 122 52.43 -4.71 11.29
C GLY A 122 53.11 -5.95 10.74
N ALA A 123 54.38 -5.84 10.37
CA ALA A 123 55.13 -6.96 9.80
C ALA A 123 55.43 -8.04 10.86
N ASP A 124 55.10 -9.30 10.56
CA ASP A 124 55.46 -10.44 11.41
C ASP A 124 56.98 -10.55 11.60
N GLY A 125 57.41 -10.92 12.81
CA GLY A 125 58.80 -11.21 13.11
C GLY A 125 59.29 -12.42 12.32
N SER A 126 60.44 -12.31 11.66
CA SER A 126 60.99 -13.35 10.78
C SER A 126 62.28 -14.00 11.29
N ALA A 127 62.98 -13.37 12.24
CA ALA A 127 64.14 -13.95 12.92
C ALA A 127 63.76 -14.54 14.30
N PRO A 128 64.44 -15.58 14.81
CA PRO A 128 64.08 -16.23 16.08
C PRO A 128 63.98 -15.26 17.27
N GLY A 129 62.83 -15.24 17.95
CA GLY A 129 62.55 -14.33 19.06
C GLY A 129 62.34 -12.86 18.69
N GLN A 130 62.33 -12.51 17.40
CA GLN A 130 62.03 -11.15 16.94
C GLN A 130 60.56 -10.80 17.21
N ALA A 131 60.32 -9.63 17.81
CA ALA A 131 58.96 -9.12 17.98
C ALA A 131 58.32 -8.78 16.62
N GLY A 132 57.00 -8.95 16.53
CA GLY A 132 56.23 -8.43 15.40
C GLY A 132 56.22 -6.90 15.44
N GLY A 133 56.25 -6.28 14.26
CA GLY A 133 56.11 -4.84 14.12
C GLY A 133 54.71 -4.37 14.52
N ASP A 134 54.61 -3.14 15.00
CA ASP A 134 53.31 -2.54 15.29
C ASP A 134 52.51 -2.28 14.00
N GLY A 135 51.18 -2.35 14.12
CA GLY A 135 50.25 -1.95 13.06
C GLY A 135 50.17 -0.45 12.83
N GLY A 136 49.46 -0.08 11.77
CA GLY A 136 49.23 1.30 11.36
C GLY A 136 48.53 2.13 12.44
N LEU A 137 48.94 3.40 12.56
CA LEU A 137 48.52 4.28 13.65
C LEU A 137 46.99 4.50 13.73
N LEU A 138 46.29 4.49 12.59
CA LEU A 138 44.84 4.60 12.54
C LEU A 138 44.16 3.23 12.40
N ILE A 139 44.57 2.44 11.41
CA ILE A 139 43.96 1.15 11.10
C ILE A 139 45.07 0.15 10.80
N GLY A 140 45.13 -0.96 11.55
CA GLY A 140 46.09 -2.03 11.30
C GLY A 140 46.27 -2.95 12.50
N ASN A 141 46.27 -4.25 12.26
CA ASN A 141 46.64 -5.26 13.24
C ASN A 141 48.14 -5.19 13.55
N GLY A 142 48.55 -5.60 14.74
CA GLY A 142 49.96 -5.81 15.04
C GLY A 142 50.48 -7.13 14.46
N GLY A 143 51.75 -7.14 14.04
CA GLY A 143 52.40 -8.34 13.51
C GLY A 143 52.66 -9.39 14.59
N ASN A 144 52.70 -10.66 14.21
CA ASN A 144 52.99 -11.77 15.11
C ASN A 144 54.48 -11.79 15.50
N GLY A 145 54.77 -12.14 16.75
CA GLY A 145 56.13 -12.38 17.22
C GLY A 145 56.67 -13.73 16.74
N ALA A 146 57.92 -13.75 16.31
CA ALA A 146 58.61 -14.95 15.88
C ALA A 146 58.82 -15.94 17.03
N ALA A 147 58.78 -17.24 16.75
CA ALA A 147 59.16 -18.24 17.73
C ALA A 147 60.66 -18.13 18.10
N GLY A 148 60.99 -18.27 19.38
CA GLY A 148 62.36 -18.51 19.81
C GLY A 148 62.73 -19.96 19.48
N THR A 149 63.44 -20.21 18.39
CA THR A 149 63.79 -21.59 17.98
C THR A 149 64.98 -22.17 18.75
N ASN A 150 65.68 -21.35 19.54
CA ASN A 150 66.93 -21.69 20.19
C ASN A 150 66.75 -21.74 21.72
N ALA A 151 67.44 -22.65 22.40
CA ALA A 151 67.41 -22.75 23.85
C ALA A 151 67.78 -21.40 24.52
N GLY A 152 67.01 -20.99 25.52
CA GLY A 152 67.18 -19.70 26.21
C GLY A 152 66.65 -18.46 25.47
N VAL A 153 66.25 -18.57 24.19
CA VAL A 153 65.68 -17.45 23.43
C VAL A 153 64.16 -17.42 23.63
N ALA A 154 63.66 -16.34 24.24
CA ALA A 154 62.23 -16.13 24.43
C ALA A 154 61.50 -15.97 23.08
N GLY A 155 60.20 -16.23 23.07
CA GLY A 155 59.36 -15.91 21.91
C GLY A 155 59.24 -14.40 21.74
N GLY A 156 59.22 -13.93 20.50
CA GLY A 156 59.02 -12.51 20.20
C GLY A 156 57.65 -12.04 20.68
N ALA A 157 57.56 -10.81 21.17
CA ALA A 157 56.25 -10.22 21.47
C ALA A 157 55.46 -9.98 20.17
N GLY A 158 54.13 -10.07 20.23
CA GLY A 158 53.28 -9.54 19.18
C GLY A 158 53.30 -8.01 19.17
N GLY A 159 53.27 -7.41 17.98
CA GLY A 159 53.18 -5.96 17.82
C GLY A 159 51.84 -5.40 18.28
N ALA A 160 51.80 -4.13 18.66
CA ALA A 160 50.56 -3.45 19.03
C ALA A 160 49.80 -2.96 17.79
N ALA A 161 48.47 -2.98 17.84
CA ALA A 161 47.64 -2.26 16.88
C ALA A 161 47.70 -0.73 17.11
N GLY A 162 47.10 0.05 16.19
CA GLY A 162 46.94 1.50 16.34
C GLY A 162 45.64 1.91 17.03
N LEU A 163 44.87 2.80 16.40
CA LEU A 163 43.54 3.20 16.87
C LEU A 163 42.51 2.07 16.67
N ILE A 164 42.55 1.38 15.52
CA ILE A 164 41.67 0.26 15.17
C ILE A 164 42.52 -0.92 14.66
N GLY A 165 42.34 -2.11 15.23
CA GLY A 165 43.03 -3.34 14.82
C GLY A 165 43.32 -4.28 15.99
N ASN A 166 43.58 -5.55 15.72
CA ASN A 166 43.89 -6.55 16.75
C ASN A 166 45.39 -6.60 17.04
N GLY A 167 45.77 -6.87 18.28
CA GLY A 167 47.17 -7.05 18.65
C GLY A 167 47.74 -8.36 18.11
N GLY A 168 49.02 -8.35 17.73
CA GLY A 168 49.69 -9.53 17.17
C GLY A 168 49.85 -10.65 18.20
N ARG A 169 49.96 -11.90 17.74
CA ARG A 169 50.20 -13.03 18.65
C ARG A 169 51.65 -13.06 19.14
N GLY A 170 51.87 -13.40 20.40
CA GLY A 170 53.22 -13.69 20.93
C GLY A 170 53.79 -15.02 20.40
N GLY A 171 55.07 -15.02 20.04
CA GLY A 171 55.80 -16.19 19.57
C GLY A 171 56.02 -17.23 20.66
N VAL A 172 56.15 -18.50 20.28
CA VAL A 172 56.47 -19.59 21.23
C VAL A 172 57.92 -19.45 21.72
N GLY A 173 58.17 -19.70 23.00
CA GLY A 173 59.50 -19.67 23.60
C GLY A 173 60.37 -20.86 23.21
N GLY A 174 61.68 -20.63 23.09
CA GLY A 174 62.66 -21.70 22.90
C GLY A 174 62.87 -22.51 24.17
N ALA A 175 63.59 -23.64 24.07
CA ALA A 175 63.74 -24.54 25.21
C ALA A 175 64.27 -23.82 26.46
N ASN A 176 63.59 -23.98 27.60
CA ASN A 176 63.81 -23.26 28.86
C ASN A 176 63.54 -21.73 28.83
N ALA A 177 62.84 -21.20 27.82
CA ALA A 177 62.58 -19.76 27.64
C ALA A 177 61.08 -19.45 27.55
N ALA A 178 60.69 -18.27 28.04
CA ALA A 178 59.30 -17.87 28.10
C ALA A 178 58.70 -17.62 26.70
N GLY A 179 57.39 -17.82 26.57
CA GLY A 179 56.63 -17.36 25.41
C GLY A 179 56.55 -15.84 25.35
N GLY A 180 56.48 -15.30 24.13
CA GLY A 180 56.29 -13.87 23.91
C GLY A 180 54.90 -13.40 24.36
N ALA A 181 54.80 -12.16 24.82
CA ALA A 181 53.51 -11.57 25.13
C ALA A 181 52.70 -11.32 23.84
N GLY A 182 51.37 -11.41 23.91
CA GLY A 182 50.50 -10.89 22.87
C GLY A 182 50.55 -9.36 22.84
N GLY A 183 50.47 -8.78 21.64
CA GLY A 183 50.38 -7.33 21.47
C GLY A 183 49.02 -6.78 21.88
N SER A 184 48.95 -5.49 22.19
CA SER A 184 47.67 -4.86 22.53
C SER A 184 46.78 -4.65 21.30
N GLY A 185 45.48 -4.84 21.48
CA GLY A 185 44.45 -4.40 20.53
C GLY A 185 44.38 -2.88 20.43
N GLY A 186 43.60 -2.42 19.46
CA GLY A 186 43.48 -1.01 19.11
C GLY A 186 42.93 -0.16 20.25
N TRP A 187 43.36 1.10 20.31
CA TRP A 187 42.92 2.02 21.37
C TRP A 187 41.39 2.21 21.40
N TRP A 188 40.77 2.30 20.22
CA TRP A 188 39.33 2.48 20.08
C TRP A 188 38.60 1.15 19.85
N TYR A 189 39.10 0.32 18.93
CA TYR A 189 38.50 -0.98 18.61
C TYR A 189 39.54 -2.03 18.24
N GLY A 190 39.54 -3.15 18.96
CA GLY A 190 40.27 -4.35 18.60
C GLY A 190 40.72 -5.19 19.78
N ASN A 191 40.88 -6.48 19.54
CA ASN A 191 41.16 -7.48 20.56
C ASN A 191 42.65 -7.56 20.87
N GLY A 192 42.98 -7.90 22.11
CA GLY A 192 44.35 -8.23 22.50
C GLY A 192 44.84 -9.53 21.85
N GLY A 193 46.10 -9.55 21.43
CA GLY A 193 46.72 -10.74 20.86
C GLY A 193 46.91 -11.85 21.90
N ALA A 194 46.89 -13.11 21.47
CA ALA A 194 47.16 -14.22 22.39
C ALA A 194 48.66 -14.31 22.77
N GLY A 195 48.94 -14.74 23.98
CA GLY A 195 50.30 -15.03 24.44
C GLY A 195 50.90 -16.28 23.79
N GLY A 196 52.21 -16.30 23.63
CA GLY A 196 52.97 -17.46 23.18
C GLY A 196 53.13 -18.51 24.28
N ALA A 197 53.20 -19.79 23.91
CA ALA A 197 53.52 -20.84 24.87
C ALA A 197 54.99 -20.78 25.33
N GLY A 198 55.27 -21.18 26.57
CA GLY A 198 56.63 -21.33 27.07
C GLY A 198 57.32 -22.58 26.53
N GLY A 199 58.63 -22.50 26.27
CA GLY A 199 59.39 -23.62 25.71
C GLY A 199 59.74 -24.67 26.76
N GLY A 200 59.44 -25.94 26.46
CA GLY A 200 59.75 -27.08 27.33
C GLY A 200 61.25 -27.31 27.57
N SER A 201 61.58 -28.19 28.52
CA SER A 201 62.96 -28.38 29.00
C SER A 201 63.34 -29.86 29.16
N VAL A 202 64.65 -30.14 29.05
CA VAL A 202 65.25 -31.46 29.33
C VAL A 202 66.27 -31.29 30.44
N GLY A 203 65.81 -31.32 31.69
CA GLY A 203 66.64 -31.23 32.92
C GLY A 203 66.54 -29.93 33.72
N SER A 204 65.68 -28.98 33.33
CA SER A 204 65.46 -27.70 34.03
C SER A 204 63.97 -27.38 34.18
N VAL A 205 63.62 -26.29 34.84
CA VAL A 205 62.24 -25.74 34.82
C VAL A 205 61.89 -25.26 33.40
N GLY A 206 60.69 -25.57 32.91
CA GLY A 206 60.23 -25.15 31.58
C GLY A 206 59.98 -23.63 31.50
N GLY A 207 60.02 -23.03 30.32
CA GLY A 207 59.72 -21.61 30.16
C GLY A 207 58.27 -21.28 30.52
N ALA A 208 57.99 -20.11 31.12
CA ALA A 208 56.62 -19.71 31.41
C ALA A 208 55.84 -19.31 30.14
N GLY A 209 54.50 -19.40 30.19
CA GLY A 209 53.66 -18.83 29.13
C GLY A 209 53.80 -17.31 29.05
N GLY A 210 53.70 -16.75 27.84
CA GLY A 210 53.55 -15.33 27.62
C GLY A 210 52.14 -14.87 27.95
N ARG A 211 51.97 -13.66 28.50
CA ARG A 211 50.64 -13.08 28.75
C ARG A 211 49.93 -12.78 27.44
N GLY A 212 48.59 -12.78 27.46
CA GLY A 212 47.82 -12.14 26.39
C GLY A 212 48.10 -10.63 26.35
N GLY A 213 47.64 -9.98 25.29
CA GLY A 213 47.58 -8.52 25.19
C GLY A 213 46.26 -7.95 25.71
N GLN A 214 46.26 -6.68 26.09
CA GLN A 214 45.06 -5.94 26.49
C GLN A 214 44.26 -5.42 25.29
N ALA A 215 42.95 -5.21 25.49
CA ALA A 215 42.11 -4.35 24.66
C ALA A 215 41.75 -3.08 25.46
N TRP A 216 41.55 -1.93 24.79
CA TRP A 216 41.44 -0.63 25.47
C TRP A 216 40.00 -0.14 25.63
N LEU A 217 39.36 0.35 24.56
CA LEU A 217 37.98 0.86 24.62
C LEU A 217 36.94 -0.19 24.21
N VAL A 218 37.05 -0.80 23.02
CA VAL A 218 36.16 -1.89 22.56
C VAL A 218 37.01 -3.07 22.09
N GLY A 219 36.69 -4.29 22.53
CA GLY A 219 37.45 -5.51 22.21
C GLY A 219 37.67 -6.45 23.39
N SER A 220 37.91 -7.73 23.09
CA SER A 220 38.20 -8.78 24.06
C SER A 220 39.67 -8.79 24.49
N GLY A 221 39.93 -9.19 25.73
CA GLY A 221 41.29 -9.41 26.22
C GLY A 221 41.94 -10.63 25.56
N GLY A 222 43.26 -10.60 25.41
CA GLY A 222 44.03 -11.70 24.84
C GLY A 222 44.17 -12.88 25.79
N ALA A 223 44.08 -14.10 25.26
CA ALA A 223 44.30 -15.32 26.04
C ALA A 223 45.77 -15.49 26.48
N GLY A 224 45.98 -16.05 27.67
CA GLY A 224 47.29 -16.37 28.20
C GLY A 224 47.92 -17.59 27.51
N GLY A 225 49.24 -17.56 27.31
CA GLY A 225 50.01 -18.67 26.80
C GLY A 225 50.18 -19.79 27.84
N ALA A 226 50.26 -21.04 27.36
CA ALA A 226 50.50 -22.21 28.20
C ALA A 226 51.92 -22.23 28.78
N GLY A 227 52.07 -22.79 29.98
CA GLY A 227 53.36 -23.02 30.61
C GLY A 227 54.14 -24.17 29.97
N GLY A 228 55.47 -24.07 29.97
CA GLY A 228 56.37 -25.07 29.42
C GLY A 228 56.47 -26.30 30.32
N VAL A 229 56.51 -27.48 29.70
CA VAL A 229 56.72 -28.76 30.39
C VAL A 229 58.10 -28.77 31.07
N GLY A 230 58.13 -29.15 32.35
CA GLY A 230 59.36 -29.26 33.13
C GLY A 230 60.16 -30.52 32.81
N GLY A 231 61.48 -30.42 32.94
CA GLY A 231 62.39 -31.56 32.80
C GLY A 231 62.32 -32.53 33.98
N ALA A 232 62.94 -33.70 33.83
CA ALA A 232 63.06 -34.66 34.93
C ALA A 232 63.68 -34.01 36.17
N GLY A 233 62.97 -34.05 37.31
CA GLY A 233 63.39 -33.41 38.56
C GLY A 233 63.00 -31.93 38.73
N ALA A 234 62.19 -31.35 37.83
CA ALA A 234 61.74 -29.95 37.91
C ALA A 234 60.20 -29.82 37.87
N VAL A 235 59.68 -28.76 38.50
CA VAL A 235 58.26 -28.39 38.39
C VAL A 235 57.89 -27.91 36.99
N GLY A 236 56.64 -28.15 36.60
CA GLY A 236 56.06 -27.50 35.42
C GLY A 236 55.77 -26.03 35.72
N THR A 237 55.92 -25.13 34.74
CA THR A 237 55.60 -23.71 34.97
C THR A 237 54.13 -23.40 34.77
N GLY A 238 53.65 -22.38 35.47
CA GLY A 238 52.27 -21.95 35.35
C GLY A 238 51.96 -21.38 33.95
N GLY A 239 50.70 -21.55 33.53
CA GLY A 239 50.17 -20.80 32.40
C GLY A 239 50.04 -19.32 32.73
N ALA A 240 50.16 -18.46 31.72
CA ALA A 240 49.95 -17.04 31.92
C ALA A 240 48.47 -16.73 32.12
N ALA A 241 48.16 -15.66 32.87
CA ALA A 241 46.80 -15.14 32.91
C ALA A 241 46.36 -14.66 31.52
N GLY A 242 45.08 -14.84 31.21
CA GLY A 242 44.41 -14.03 30.21
C GLY A 242 44.29 -12.59 30.70
N VAL A 243 44.14 -11.64 29.79
CA VAL A 243 44.04 -10.22 30.14
C VAL A 243 42.58 -9.80 30.19
N ASP A 244 42.27 -8.86 31.07
CA ASP A 244 40.96 -8.22 31.16
C ASP A 244 40.56 -7.58 29.83
N ALA A 245 39.27 -7.55 29.56
CA ALA A 245 38.72 -6.94 28.36
C ALA A 245 38.66 -5.41 28.45
N SER A 246 38.29 -4.79 27.33
CA SER A 246 38.16 -3.35 27.19
C SER A 246 37.03 -2.74 28.01
N ILE A 247 37.05 -1.41 28.19
CA ILE A 247 36.08 -0.68 29.02
C ILE A 247 34.63 -0.86 28.52
N ALA A 248 34.38 -0.74 27.21
CA ALA A 248 33.04 -0.56 26.64
C ALA A 248 32.40 -1.83 26.04
N GLY A 249 33.09 -2.98 26.04
CA GLY A 249 32.52 -4.23 25.54
C GLY A 249 33.56 -5.26 25.11
N GLY A 250 33.61 -6.40 25.80
CA GLY A 250 34.42 -7.55 25.36
C GLY A 250 34.52 -8.67 26.40
N ALA A 251 34.73 -9.90 25.93
CA ALA A 251 35.02 -11.03 26.81
C ALA A 251 36.46 -10.96 27.34
N GLY A 252 36.66 -11.36 28.60
CA GLY A 252 37.99 -11.48 29.19
C GLY A 252 38.81 -12.60 28.54
N GLY A 253 40.12 -12.43 28.48
CA GLY A 253 41.02 -13.45 27.91
C GLY A 253 41.00 -14.74 28.73
N VAL A 254 40.99 -15.91 28.07
CA VAL A 254 41.08 -17.20 28.76
C VAL A 254 42.48 -17.39 29.36
N GLY A 255 42.56 -17.97 30.55
CA GLY A 255 43.82 -18.30 31.21
C GLY A 255 44.58 -19.43 30.50
N GLY A 256 45.90 -19.31 30.37
CA GLY A 256 46.75 -20.35 29.81
C GLY A 256 46.83 -21.59 30.71
N SER A 257 46.97 -22.78 30.14
CA SER A 257 47.13 -24.01 30.91
C SER A 257 48.51 -24.12 31.56
N GLY A 258 48.58 -24.79 32.71
CA GLY A 258 49.85 -25.12 33.38
C GLY A 258 50.65 -26.19 32.64
N GLY A 259 51.97 -26.05 32.61
CA GLY A 259 52.88 -27.06 32.07
C GLY A 259 52.96 -28.30 32.98
N ALA A 260 53.15 -29.48 32.41
CA ALA A 260 53.30 -30.72 33.18
C ALA A 260 54.61 -30.73 34.00
N GLY A 261 54.57 -31.36 35.18
CA GLY A 261 55.72 -31.52 36.06
C GLY A 261 56.60 -32.73 35.71
N GLY A 262 57.90 -32.63 36.00
CA GLY A 262 58.82 -33.77 35.95
C GLY A 262 58.53 -34.79 37.06
N ALA A 263 58.97 -36.04 36.88
CA ALA A 263 58.74 -37.13 37.84
C ALA A 263 59.14 -36.74 39.28
N GLY A 264 58.23 -36.95 40.24
CA GLY A 264 58.35 -36.54 41.64
C GLY A 264 57.89 -35.12 41.98
N TRP A 265 57.51 -34.30 40.99
CA TRP A 265 57.23 -32.87 41.17
C TRP A 265 55.85 -32.44 40.68
N ILE A 266 55.41 -31.29 41.20
CA ILE A 266 54.07 -30.74 41.01
C ILE A 266 53.93 -30.15 39.59
N GLY A 267 52.75 -30.31 38.99
CA GLY A 267 52.38 -29.67 37.73
C GLY A 267 52.17 -28.15 37.89
N GLY A 268 52.44 -27.37 36.84
CA GLY A 268 52.24 -25.93 36.86
C GLY A 268 50.77 -25.56 37.08
N ALA A 269 50.49 -24.45 37.76
CA ALA A 269 49.12 -23.96 37.91
C ALA A 269 48.56 -23.42 36.58
N GLY A 270 47.24 -23.52 36.40
CA GLY A 270 46.55 -22.79 35.35
C GLY A 270 46.56 -21.28 35.61
N GLY A 271 46.69 -20.48 34.55
CA GLY A 271 46.54 -19.03 34.62
C GLY A 271 45.08 -18.63 34.89
N ALA A 272 44.87 -17.50 35.58
CA ALA A 272 43.53 -16.96 35.74
C ALA A 272 42.95 -16.48 34.39
N GLY A 273 41.62 -16.55 34.24
CA GLY A 273 40.92 -15.82 33.20
C GLY A 273 40.88 -14.33 33.51
N GLY A 274 40.94 -13.50 32.47
CA GLY A 274 40.74 -12.05 32.57
C GLY A 274 39.28 -11.69 32.81
N ASN A 275 39.02 -10.55 33.42
CA ASN A 275 37.67 -10.04 33.63
C ASN A 275 37.02 -9.58 32.31
N GLY A 276 35.69 -9.66 32.23
CA GLY A 276 34.88 -9.08 31.18
C GLY A 276 34.87 -7.54 31.21
N GLY A 277 34.42 -6.92 30.13
CA GLY A 277 34.48 -5.47 29.96
C GLY A 277 33.60 -4.71 30.97
N LEU A 278 34.04 -3.53 31.41
CA LEU A 278 33.36 -2.80 32.51
C LEU A 278 31.90 -2.44 32.23
N LEU A 279 31.54 -2.23 30.96
CA LEU A 279 30.15 -2.03 30.54
C LEU A 279 29.47 -3.37 30.22
N PHE A 280 30.04 -4.17 29.32
CA PHE A 280 29.47 -5.44 28.83
C PHE A 280 30.56 -6.48 28.51
N GLY A 281 30.20 -7.76 28.58
CA GLY A 281 31.03 -8.89 28.15
C GLY A 281 31.46 -9.81 29.29
N ASP A 282 31.59 -11.10 28.95
CA ASP A 282 31.75 -12.19 29.92
C ASP A 282 33.17 -12.28 30.50
N GLY A 283 33.28 -12.84 31.70
CA GLY A 283 34.57 -13.22 32.26
C GLY A 283 35.25 -14.33 31.46
N GLY A 284 36.56 -14.21 31.24
CA GLY A 284 37.34 -15.28 30.62
C GLY A 284 37.42 -16.52 31.52
N ALA A 285 37.39 -17.71 30.93
CA ALA A 285 37.54 -18.95 31.69
C ALA A 285 38.96 -19.08 32.30
N GLY A 286 39.04 -19.73 33.46
CA GLY A 286 40.32 -20.08 34.08
C GLY A 286 41.05 -21.20 33.33
N GLY A 287 42.37 -21.10 33.23
CA GLY A 287 43.20 -22.14 32.61
C GLY A 287 43.23 -23.42 33.45
N VAL A 288 43.33 -24.58 32.80
CA VAL A 288 43.45 -25.87 33.52
C VAL A 288 44.83 -26.05 34.16
N GLY A 289 44.87 -26.71 35.31
CA GLY A 289 46.11 -27.07 35.98
C GLY A 289 46.90 -28.14 35.23
N GLY A 290 48.23 -28.01 35.21
CA GLY A 290 49.13 -29.00 34.61
C GLY A 290 49.17 -30.31 35.40
N THR A 291 49.39 -31.42 34.73
CA THR A 291 49.49 -32.75 35.37
C THR A 291 50.75 -32.87 36.21
N GLY A 292 50.64 -33.55 37.36
CA GLY A 292 51.79 -33.89 38.20
C GLY A 292 52.68 -34.95 37.56
N GLY A 293 53.97 -34.96 37.89
CA GLY A 293 54.83 -36.11 37.61
C GLY A 293 54.45 -37.31 38.50
N VAL A 294 55.00 -38.50 38.22
CA VAL A 294 54.81 -39.71 39.06
C VAL A 294 55.11 -39.38 40.53
N GLY A 295 54.16 -39.63 41.44
CA GLY A 295 54.27 -39.28 42.88
C GLY A 295 54.08 -37.80 43.23
N GLY A 296 53.85 -36.92 42.25
CA GLY A 296 53.60 -35.47 42.43
C GLY A 296 52.12 -35.10 42.28
N ALA A 297 51.68 -34.04 42.98
CA ALA A 297 50.33 -33.51 42.84
C ALA A 297 50.14 -32.79 41.49
N GLY A 298 48.89 -32.76 41.01
CA GLY A 298 48.51 -31.90 39.89
C GLY A 298 48.53 -30.42 40.28
N GLY A 299 48.76 -29.55 39.31
CA GLY A 299 48.66 -28.11 39.49
C GLY A 299 47.20 -27.69 39.73
N ALA A 300 46.99 -26.61 40.48
CA ALA A 300 45.65 -26.04 40.65
C ALA A 300 45.13 -25.46 39.33
N GLY A 301 43.81 -25.51 39.13
CA GLY A 301 43.14 -24.76 38.06
C GLY A 301 43.15 -23.26 38.35
N GLY A 302 43.17 -22.45 37.30
CA GLY A 302 43.03 -21.00 37.41
C GLY A 302 41.59 -20.60 37.74
N VAL A 303 41.42 -19.48 38.44
CA VAL A 303 40.09 -18.89 38.64
C VAL A 303 39.53 -18.33 37.33
N GLY A 304 38.22 -18.40 37.15
CA GLY A 304 37.52 -17.68 36.08
C GLY A 304 37.46 -16.18 36.38
N GLY A 305 37.47 -15.35 35.34
CA GLY A 305 37.30 -13.91 35.47
C GLY A 305 35.87 -13.51 35.84
N ALA A 306 35.69 -12.34 36.45
CA ALA A 306 34.37 -11.80 36.70
C ALA A 306 33.74 -11.23 35.42
N GLY A 307 32.41 -11.33 35.29
CA GLY A 307 31.65 -10.59 34.28
C GLY A 307 31.47 -9.11 34.67
N ALA A 308 30.91 -8.32 33.75
CA ALA A 308 30.71 -6.88 33.91
C ALA A 308 29.83 -6.51 35.14
N ALA A 309 30.39 -5.75 36.09
CA ALA A 309 29.62 -5.09 37.14
C ALA A 309 29.07 -3.74 36.64
N GLY A 310 28.04 -3.80 35.79
CA GLY A 310 27.56 -2.65 35.00
C GLY A 310 27.18 -1.40 35.81
N LEU A 311 27.89 -0.29 35.57
CA LEU A 311 27.66 1.02 36.20
C LEU A 311 26.65 1.91 35.43
N ILE A 312 26.27 1.54 34.20
CA ILE A 312 25.26 2.24 33.39
C ILE A 312 24.28 1.20 32.85
N GLY A 313 22.98 1.44 33.05
CA GLY A 313 21.95 0.47 32.70
C GLY A 313 21.81 0.19 31.20
N ALA A 314 21.57 -1.08 30.88
CA ALA A 314 20.92 -1.60 29.67
C ALA A 314 21.69 -1.63 28.32
N VAL A 315 22.77 -2.41 28.20
CA VAL A 315 23.15 -3.04 26.89
C VAL A 315 23.87 -4.41 26.94
N GLY A 316 23.68 -5.26 27.98
CA GLY A 316 24.21 -6.64 27.92
C GLY A 316 24.14 -7.42 29.23
N SER A 317 23.78 -8.71 29.15
CA SER A 317 24.06 -9.67 30.22
C SER A 317 25.53 -10.11 30.07
N ALA A 318 26.24 -10.20 31.18
CA ALA A 318 27.64 -10.62 31.22
C ALA A 318 27.80 -11.71 32.28
N ASP A 319 28.13 -12.91 31.85
CA ASP A 319 28.31 -14.04 32.75
C ASP A 319 29.71 -14.05 33.38
N GLY A 320 29.81 -14.63 34.57
CA GLY A 320 31.11 -14.93 35.19
C GLY A 320 31.79 -16.08 34.46
N GLY A 321 33.09 -15.95 34.20
CA GLY A 321 33.87 -17.00 33.54
C GLY A 321 33.93 -18.27 34.40
N ALA A 322 33.85 -19.44 33.75
CA ALA A 322 33.98 -20.72 34.42
C ALA A 322 35.36 -20.87 35.10
N GLY A 323 35.38 -21.42 36.32
CA GLY A 323 36.61 -21.78 37.01
C GLY A 323 37.32 -22.94 36.32
N GLY A 324 38.65 -22.84 36.19
CA GLY A 324 39.48 -23.89 35.61
C GLY A 324 39.52 -25.13 36.50
N HIS A 325 39.52 -26.31 35.88
CA HIS A 325 39.62 -27.58 36.59
C HIS A 325 41.05 -27.80 37.13
N GLY A 326 41.15 -28.44 38.30
CA GLY A 326 42.43 -28.89 38.85
C GLY A 326 43.07 -29.97 37.98
N GLY A 327 44.40 -29.94 37.87
CA GLY A 327 45.17 -30.98 37.19
C GLY A 327 45.10 -32.32 37.94
N ALA A 328 45.11 -33.43 37.19
CA ALA A 328 45.21 -34.76 37.78
C ALA A 328 46.55 -34.92 38.53
N GLY A 329 46.49 -35.56 39.71
CA GLY A 329 47.68 -36.01 40.43
C GLY A 329 48.33 -37.19 39.73
N GLY A 330 49.65 -37.32 39.86
CA GLY A 330 50.36 -38.55 39.50
C GLY A 330 50.06 -39.66 40.50
N ASP A 331 50.41 -40.90 40.14
CA ASP A 331 50.15 -42.09 40.97
C ASP A 331 50.63 -41.90 42.42
N GLY A 332 49.71 -42.00 43.38
CA GLY A 332 49.96 -41.82 44.82
C GLY A 332 49.78 -40.39 45.36
N GLY A 333 49.48 -39.40 44.52
CA GLY A 333 49.17 -38.02 44.93
C GLY A 333 47.68 -37.77 45.18
N ALA A 334 47.36 -36.79 46.05
CA ALA A 334 46.00 -36.27 46.18
C ALA A 334 45.62 -35.42 44.94
N GLY A 335 44.38 -35.54 44.48
CA GLY A 335 43.83 -34.66 43.44
C GLY A 335 43.65 -33.23 43.94
N GLY A 336 43.92 -32.24 43.09
CA GLY A 336 43.70 -30.83 43.41
C GLY A 336 42.19 -30.49 43.48
N GLY A 337 41.81 -29.62 44.41
CA GLY A 337 40.43 -29.12 44.50
C GLY A 337 40.05 -28.29 43.27
N GLY A 338 38.79 -28.42 42.83
CA GLY A 338 38.22 -27.57 41.78
C GLY A 338 37.97 -26.13 42.25
N GLY A 339 38.08 -25.16 41.35
CA GLY A 339 37.76 -23.77 41.64
C GLY A 339 36.27 -23.52 41.82
N VAL A 340 35.91 -22.55 42.68
CA VAL A 340 34.53 -22.11 42.87
C VAL A 340 34.08 -21.26 41.68
N GLY A 341 32.90 -21.54 41.12
CA GLY A 341 32.31 -20.72 40.05
C GLY A 341 31.85 -19.35 40.55
N GLY A 342 31.94 -18.33 39.70
CA GLY A 342 31.43 -16.98 40.00
C GLY A 342 29.90 -16.91 40.01
N ALA A 343 29.33 -15.99 40.80
CA ALA A 343 27.89 -15.77 40.85
C ALA A 343 27.39 -14.99 39.62
N GLY A 344 26.35 -15.50 38.94
CA GLY A 344 25.75 -14.86 37.77
C GLY A 344 24.80 -13.70 38.09
N GLY A 345 24.72 -12.72 37.18
CA GLY A 345 23.83 -11.56 37.26
C GLY A 345 22.47 -11.78 36.57
N SER A 346 21.46 -10.99 36.96
CA SER A 346 20.08 -11.11 36.46
C SER A 346 19.85 -10.46 35.08
N SER A 347 19.09 -11.14 34.20
CA SER A 347 18.80 -10.68 32.82
C SER A 347 17.47 -9.91 32.67
N GLY A 348 17.35 -9.05 31.65
CA GLY A 348 16.19 -8.16 31.47
C GLY A 348 15.82 -7.74 30.03
N LEU A 349 14.69 -8.29 29.56
CA LEU A 349 13.58 -7.64 28.82
C LEU A 349 13.64 -7.36 27.30
N VAL A 350 14.71 -6.83 26.70
CA VAL A 350 14.59 -6.14 25.37
C VAL A 350 14.88 -7.02 24.14
N SER A 351 13.92 -7.87 23.73
CA SER A 351 14.02 -8.81 22.58
C SER A 351 13.40 -8.30 21.27
N ARG A 352 13.60 -7.02 20.87
CA ARG A 352 12.92 -6.44 19.68
C ARG A 352 13.79 -5.52 18.81
N LEU A 353 14.54 -6.09 17.86
CA LEU A 353 14.80 -5.48 16.54
C LEU A 353 15.26 -6.57 15.53
N PRO A 354 14.60 -6.78 14.37
CA PRO A 354 14.74 -8.02 13.59
C PRO A 354 15.67 -7.89 12.35
N VAL A 355 16.95 -7.58 12.52
CA VAL A 355 17.93 -7.59 11.40
C VAL A 355 19.31 -8.09 11.83
N LEU A 356 19.49 -9.41 11.94
CA LEU A 356 20.73 -10.22 11.70
C LEU A 356 20.66 -11.69 12.18
N GLY A 357 19.47 -12.24 12.45
CA GLY A 357 19.31 -13.63 12.89
C GLY A 357 19.59 -14.65 11.79
N GLY A 358 20.85 -15.09 11.65
CA GLY A 358 21.20 -16.10 10.64
C GLY A 358 22.54 -16.83 10.76
N LEU A 359 23.42 -16.51 11.71
CA LEU A 359 24.78 -17.11 11.76
C LEU A 359 25.14 -17.89 13.04
N PHE A 360 24.38 -17.76 14.13
CA PHE A 360 24.64 -18.53 15.35
C PHE A 360 23.38 -19.21 15.87
N GLY A 361 23.29 -20.52 15.59
CA GLY A 361 22.40 -21.41 16.32
C GLY A 361 23.03 -21.71 17.69
N HIS A 362 22.25 -21.54 18.75
CA HIS A 362 22.66 -21.85 20.12
C HIS A 362 21.65 -22.82 20.72
N ASP A 363 21.84 -24.11 20.44
CA ASP A 363 21.21 -25.17 21.23
C ASP A 363 21.81 -25.14 22.64
N GLY A 364 20.94 -25.05 23.65
CA GLY A 364 21.36 -25.04 25.05
C GLY A 364 21.92 -26.39 25.46
N ILE A 365 23.23 -26.47 25.67
CA ILE A 365 23.87 -27.66 26.25
C ILE A 365 23.40 -27.80 27.70
N ALA A 366 22.95 -29.00 28.07
CA ALA A 366 22.53 -29.31 29.43
C ALA A 366 23.69 -29.11 30.42
N GLY A 367 23.40 -28.55 31.60
CA GLY A 367 24.38 -28.49 32.68
C GLY A 367 24.60 -29.88 33.26
N ASP A 368 25.83 -30.39 33.17
CA ASP A 368 26.22 -31.65 33.82
C ASP A 368 26.08 -31.55 35.34
N GLY A 369 25.51 -32.59 35.94
CA GLY A 369 25.33 -32.67 37.39
C GLY A 369 26.67 -32.75 38.13
N GLY A 370 26.78 -32.04 39.25
CA GLY A 370 27.97 -32.10 40.11
C GLY A 370 28.22 -33.51 40.64
N GLY A 371 29.40 -34.07 40.40
CA GLY A 371 29.82 -35.35 40.93
C GLY A 371 29.90 -35.33 42.46
N GLY A 372 29.30 -36.32 43.11
CA GLY A 372 29.39 -36.50 44.57
C GLY A 372 30.82 -36.77 45.03
N GLY A 373 31.19 -36.23 46.19
CA GLY A 373 32.52 -36.43 46.77
C GLY A 373 32.73 -37.84 47.31
N ASN A 374 33.93 -38.39 47.12
CA ASN A 374 34.33 -39.65 47.76
C ASN A 374 34.54 -39.43 49.27
N GLY A 375 33.87 -40.23 50.10
CA GLY A 375 33.83 -40.05 51.54
C GLY A 375 35.15 -40.37 52.27
N GLY A 376 35.47 -39.55 53.27
CA GLY A 376 36.30 -39.98 54.39
C GLY A 376 35.52 -40.93 55.32
N VAL A 377 36.23 -41.57 56.26
CA VAL A 377 35.64 -42.61 57.14
C VAL A 377 34.61 -42.07 58.15
N SER A 378 33.51 -42.83 58.31
CA SER A 378 32.48 -42.74 59.36
C SER A 378 31.87 -41.36 59.65
N GLY A 379 30.78 -41.03 58.94
CA GLY A 379 29.83 -39.98 59.28
C GLY A 379 28.39 -40.46 59.08
N VAL A 380 27.42 -39.68 59.57
CA VAL A 380 25.98 -39.91 59.30
C VAL A 380 25.77 -39.84 57.78
N GLY A 381 24.93 -40.72 57.22
CA GLY A 381 24.55 -40.65 55.80
C GLY A 381 23.94 -39.28 55.51
N GLY A 382 24.51 -38.54 54.57
CA GLY A 382 24.02 -37.21 54.21
C GLY A 382 22.73 -37.27 53.41
N ASP A 383 21.85 -36.29 53.63
CA ASP A 383 20.66 -36.08 52.81
C ASP A 383 21.05 -35.80 51.35
N GLY A 384 20.20 -36.23 50.43
CA GLY A 384 20.39 -35.96 49.01
C GLY A 384 20.30 -34.46 48.70
N GLY A 385 21.27 -33.91 47.98
CA GLY A 385 21.26 -32.50 47.57
C GLY A 385 20.01 -32.13 46.76
N VAL A 386 19.44 -30.95 47.00
CA VAL A 386 18.29 -30.45 46.24
C VAL A 386 18.68 -30.21 44.78
N GLY A 387 17.88 -30.71 43.85
CA GLY A 387 18.12 -30.53 42.41
C GLY A 387 18.05 -29.06 42.00
N ALA A 388 18.96 -28.61 41.13
CA ALA A 388 18.98 -27.23 40.65
C ALA A 388 17.67 -26.87 39.93
N ALA A 389 17.19 -25.62 40.09
CA ALA A 389 16.04 -25.14 39.33
C ALA A 389 16.39 -25.04 37.84
N GLY A 390 15.43 -25.39 36.97
CA GLY A 390 15.61 -25.27 35.53
C GLY A 390 15.76 -23.81 35.11
N GLY A 391 16.75 -23.53 34.26
CA GLY A 391 16.97 -22.18 33.73
C GLY A 391 15.80 -21.71 32.86
N ALA A 392 15.55 -20.40 32.81
CA ALA A 392 14.65 -19.81 31.84
C ALA A 392 15.24 -20.03 30.43
N GLY A 393 14.56 -20.85 29.62
CA GLY A 393 15.12 -21.27 28.33
C GLY A 393 14.90 -20.22 27.23
N THR A 394 15.70 -20.29 26.18
CA THR A 394 15.50 -19.54 24.92
C THR A 394 14.95 -20.41 23.78
N GLY A 395 15.01 -21.74 23.92
CA GLY A 395 14.41 -22.72 23.01
C GLY A 395 12.90 -22.92 23.23
N PRO A 396 12.24 -23.85 22.50
CA PRO A 396 10.77 -24.00 22.51
C PRO A 396 10.17 -24.45 23.85
N VAL A 397 10.98 -24.96 24.77
CA VAL A 397 10.60 -25.33 26.15
C VAL A 397 11.65 -24.77 27.10
N ALA A 398 11.23 -24.26 28.27
CA ALA A 398 12.16 -23.82 29.31
C ALA A 398 12.89 -25.00 29.98
N GLY A 399 14.02 -24.74 30.64
CA GLY A 399 14.88 -25.79 31.19
C GLY A 399 14.18 -26.67 32.21
N ALA A 400 14.41 -27.98 32.16
CA ALA A 400 13.91 -28.90 33.17
C ALA A 400 14.62 -28.70 34.52
N GLY A 401 13.93 -28.96 35.63
CA GLY A 401 14.56 -28.99 36.95
C GLY A 401 15.47 -30.21 37.10
N GLY A 402 16.62 -30.04 37.75
CA GLY A 402 17.51 -31.13 38.11
C GLY A 402 16.83 -32.11 39.08
N ALA A 403 17.17 -33.40 38.97
CA ALA A 403 16.72 -34.40 39.94
C ALA A 403 17.34 -34.15 41.32
N GLY A 404 16.61 -34.49 42.38
CA GLY A 404 17.17 -34.51 43.74
C GLY A 404 18.19 -35.65 43.89
N GLY A 405 19.24 -35.43 44.68
CA GLY A 405 20.17 -36.49 45.07
C GLY A 405 19.45 -37.60 45.84
N GLY A 406 19.91 -38.84 45.69
CA GLY A 406 19.47 -39.94 46.56
C GLY A 406 20.06 -39.78 47.97
N GLY A 407 19.30 -40.20 48.99
CA GLY A 407 19.82 -40.29 50.35
C GLY A 407 20.93 -41.34 50.44
N ALA A 408 22.01 -41.04 51.18
CA ALA A 408 23.10 -42.01 51.33
C ALA A 408 22.69 -43.16 52.27
N ASP A 409 22.87 -44.40 51.82
CA ASP A 409 22.76 -45.57 52.71
C ASP A 409 23.81 -45.50 53.81
N PRO A 410 23.47 -45.89 55.06
CA PRO A 410 24.44 -45.89 56.15
C PRO A 410 25.58 -46.87 55.84
N GLY A 411 26.83 -46.40 55.91
CA GLY A 411 28.00 -47.18 55.54
C GLY A 411 28.07 -48.51 56.29
N VAL A 412 27.87 -49.62 55.57
CA VAL A 412 27.94 -50.96 56.15
C VAL A 412 29.38 -51.34 56.47
N GLY A 413 29.55 -51.96 57.64
CA GLY A 413 30.81 -52.55 58.06
C GLY A 413 31.23 -53.80 57.28
N GLY A 414 31.65 -53.61 56.04
CA GLY A 414 32.80 -54.32 55.48
C GLY A 414 32.58 -55.48 54.52
N VAL A 415 33.25 -55.37 53.37
CA VAL A 415 34.53 -56.07 53.11
C VAL A 415 35.32 -55.30 52.04
N ALA A 416 36.63 -55.54 51.94
CA ALA A 416 37.47 -54.94 50.90
C ALA A 416 37.05 -55.42 49.50
N GLY A 417 36.62 -54.49 48.63
CA GLY A 417 36.24 -54.75 47.23
C GLY A 417 37.34 -54.37 46.24
N ALA A 418 37.55 -55.17 45.19
CA ALA A 418 38.66 -55.02 44.25
C ALA A 418 38.65 -53.71 43.44
N GLY A 419 39.83 -53.28 42.98
CA GLY A 419 40.00 -52.11 42.12
C GLY A 419 39.31 -52.25 40.75
N GLY A 420 38.67 -51.17 40.32
CA GLY A 420 38.10 -51.06 38.97
C GLY A 420 39.15 -50.95 37.87
N ALA A 421 38.79 -51.39 36.66
CA ALA A 421 39.65 -51.32 35.48
C ALA A 421 39.76 -49.89 34.92
N ALA A 422 40.86 -49.61 34.22
CA ALA A 422 41.14 -48.32 33.63
C ALA A 422 40.20 -47.97 32.45
N GLY A 423 39.63 -46.76 32.48
CA GLY A 423 38.94 -46.16 31.34
C GLY A 423 39.91 -45.43 30.43
N GLY A 424 40.36 -46.09 29.35
CA GLY A 424 41.22 -45.48 28.32
C GLY A 424 42.72 -45.78 28.46
N LEU A 425 43.46 -45.53 27.37
CA LEU A 425 44.89 -45.81 27.25
C LEU A 425 45.74 -44.92 28.18
N GLY A 426 46.00 -45.41 29.40
CA GLY A 426 46.94 -44.77 30.33
C GLY A 426 46.72 -45.02 31.83
N GLY A 427 45.59 -45.61 32.27
CA GLY A 427 45.30 -45.77 33.71
C GLY A 427 45.86 -47.04 34.38
N HIS A 428 46.22 -46.92 35.66
CA HIS A 428 46.60 -48.04 36.54
C HIS A 428 45.51 -48.30 37.62
N ALA A 429 45.34 -49.56 38.04
CA ALA A 429 44.30 -49.96 38.99
C ALA A 429 44.79 -49.95 40.45
N GLY A 430 43.93 -49.50 41.39
CA GLY A 430 44.22 -49.39 42.83
C GLY A 430 43.77 -50.58 43.69
N VAL A 431 44.30 -50.69 44.91
CA VAL A 431 44.04 -51.79 45.88
C VAL A 431 43.24 -51.32 47.11
N ALA A 432 42.63 -52.28 47.84
CA ALA A 432 41.51 -52.05 48.76
C ALA A 432 41.82 -52.15 50.29
N GLY A 433 40.91 -51.68 51.15
CA GLY A 433 41.05 -51.60 52.63
C GLY A 433 39.84 -52.12 53.44
N ALA A 434 39.94 -52.11 54.78
CA ALA A 434 39.07 -52.84 55.75
C ALA A 434 38.02 -51.99 56.53
N ALA A 435 37.33 -52.55 57.55
CA ALA A 435 35.92 -52.23 57.89
C ALA A 435 35.49 -52.09 59.38
N GLY A 436 34.29 -51.51 59.65
CA GLY A 436 33.61 -51.39 60.97
C GLY A 436 32.08 -51.08 60.93
N GLY A 437 31.32 -51.42 62.00
CA GLY A 437 29.88 -51.86 62.01
C GLY A 437 28.66 -50.91 61.80
N GLN A 438 27.46 -51.38 62.24
CA GLN A 438 26.10 -51.11 61.69
C GLN A 438 25.29 -49.91 62.31
N PRO A 439 24.62 -49.05 61.50
CA PRO A 439 23.68 -48.00 61.94
C PRO A 439 22.16 -48.31 61.79
N THR A 440 21.27 -47.41 62.25
CA THR A 440 19.79 -47.62 62.33
C THR A 440 18.91 -46.51 61.72
N SER A 441 19.45 -45.60 60.89
CA SER A 441 18.69 -44.53 60.22
C SER A 441 19.36 -44.16 58.90
N GLY A 442 18.59 -44.08 57.80
CA GLY A 442 19.05 -43.62 56.47
C GLY A 442 18.65 -42.16 56.21
N GLY A 443 19.30 -41.51 55.25
CA GLY A 443 18.95 -40.14 54.84
C GLY A 443 17.74 -40.10 53.90
N ASP A 444 17.01 -38.99 53.94
CA ASP A 444 15.84 -38.77 53.07
C ASP A 444 16.25 -38.41 51.64
N GLY A 445 15.34 -38.66 50.69
CA GLY A 445 15.53 -38.32 49.28
C GLY A 445 15.45 -36.80 49.04
N GLY A 446 16.39 -36.25 48.27
CA GLY A 446 16.40 -34.83 47.94
C GLY A 446 15.17 -34.41 47.12
N ALA A 447 14.63 -33.21 47.35
CA ALA A 447 13.54 -32.69 46.54
C ALA A 447 14.00 -32.39 45.10
N GLY A 448 13.14 -32.70 44.12
CA GLY A 448 13.37 -32.37 42.72
C GLY A 448 13.28 -30.86 42.45
N GLY A 449 14.15 -30.36 41.58
CA GLY A 449 14.17 -28.96 41.18
C GLY A 449 12.88 -28.54 40.46
N ARG A 450 12.45 -27.29 40.62
CA ARG A 450 11.31 -26.77 39.83
C ARG A 450 11.70 -26.64 38.37
N GLY A 451 10.76 -26.91 37.48
CA GLY A 451 10.89 -26.62 36.05
C GLY A 451 10.97 -25.12 35.79
N GLY A 452 11.77 -24.73 34.79
CA GLY A 452 11.98 -23.35 34.42
C GLY A 452 10.69 -22.68 33.96
N VAL A 453 10.48 -21.43 34.36
CA VAL A 453 9.36 -20.62 33.87
C VAL A 453 9.70 -20.16 32.44
N ALA A 454 8.74 -20.30 31.53
CA ALA A 454 8.88 -19.80 30.18
C ALA A 454 8.84 -18.26 30.16
N ILE A 455 9.67 -17.65 29.30
CA ILE A 455 9.84 -16.19 29.19
C ILE A 455 9.60 -15.67 27.77
N ASN A 456 9.76 -16.52 26.75
CA ASN A 456 9.51 -16.15 25.35
C ASN A 456 8.06 -16.46 25.00
N ALA A 457 7.41 -15.60 24.20
CA ALA A 457 5.99 -15.75 23.92
C ALA A 457 5.65 -17.12 23.29
N GLY A 458 4.60 -17.77 23.80
CA GLY A 458 4.17 -19.11 23.36
C GLY A 458 5.08 -20.28 23.78
N GLN A 459 6.18 -20.03 24.51
CA GLN A 459 7.10 -21.06 24.99
C GLN A 459 6.48 -21.88 26.13
N SER A 460 6.68 -23.20 26.11
CA SER A 460 6.20 -24.09 27.18
C SER A 460 7.11 -24.06 28.41
N GLY A 461 6.53 -24.17 29.59
CA GLY A 461 7.26 -24.27 30.85
C GLY A 461 8.05 -25.58 30.95
N GLY A 462 9.17 -25.55 31.69
CA GLY A 462 10.04 -26.70 31.87
C GLY A 462 9.40 -27.76 32.79
N ALA A 463 9.75 -29.03 32.60
CA ALA A 463 9.30 -30.09 33.50
C ALA A 463 9.98 -29.98 34.88
N GLY A 464 9.26 -30.32 35.94
CA GLY A 464 9.82 -30.48 37.27
C GLY A 464 10.75 -31.69 37.36
N GLY A 465 11.84 -31.56 38.12
CA GLY A 465 12.78 -32.64 38.37
C GLY A 465 12.16 -33.72 39.26
N ALA A 466 12.59 -34.98 39.09
CA ALA A 466 12.17 -36.06 39.97
C ALA A 466 12.75 -35.89 41.39
N GLY A 467 11.99 -36.29 42.40
CA GLY A 467 12.50 -36.44 43.75
C GLY A 467 13.48 -37.61 43.86
N GLY A 468 14.53 -37.45 44.66
CA GLY A 468 15.49 -38.51 44.97
C GLY A 468 14.84 -39.63 45.78
N ALA A 469 15.33 -40.86 45.64
CA ALA A 469 14.90 -41.96 46.51
C ALA A 469 15.48 -41.78 47.93
N GLY A 470 14.70 -42.18 48.94
CA GLY A 470 15.19 -42.30 50.30
C GLY A 470 16.21 -43.43 50.43
N GLY A 471 17.16 -43.30 51.38
CA GLY A 471 18.01 -44.42 51.79
C GLY A 471 17.18 -45.52 52.46
N ALA A 472 17.80 -46.63 52.89
CA ALA A 472 17.09 -47.82 53.40
C ALA A 472 15.92 -47.58 54.39
N TYR A 473 15.96 -46.53 55.22
CA TYR A 473 14.92 -46.16 56.19
C TYR A 473 14.35 -44.74 56.00
N GLY A 474 14.68 -44.05 54.91
CA GLY A 474 14.32 -42.65 54.65
C GLY A 474 13.11 -42.50 53.75
N ASP A 475 12.45 -41.35 53.82
CA ASP A 475 11.32 -41.02 52.96
C ASP A 475 11.77 -40.61 51.55
N GLY A 476 10.91 -40.84 50.57
CA GLY A 476 11.13 -40.41 49.19
C GLY A 476 11.01 -38.91 49.02
N GLY A 477 11.93 -38.30 48.28
CA GLY A 477 11.92 -36.86 48.00
C GLY A 477 10.71 -36.45 47.18
N ARG A 478 10.17 -35.23 47.42
CA ARG A 478 9.06 -34.72 46.61
C ARG A 478 9.52 -34.38 45.19
N GLY A 479 8.67 -34.66 44.21
CA GLY A 479 8.85 -34.20 42.84
C GLY A 479 8.75 -32.67 42.74
N GLY A 480 9.55 -32.08 41.86
CA GLY A 480 9.51 -30.64 41.59
C GLY A 480 8.26 -30.24 40.81
N ASN A 481 7.73 -29.05 41.05
CA ASN A 481 6.62 -28.53 40.23
C ASN A 481 7.09 -28.20 38.81
N GLY A 482 6.23 -28.41 37.82
CA GLY A 482 6.43 -27.92 36.45
C GLY A 482 6.37 -26.39 36.39
N GLY A 483 7.12 -25.81 35.46
CA GLY A 483 7.09 -24.37 35.19
C GLY A 483 5.83 -23.96 34.43
N ASN A 484 5.37 -22.72 34.62
CA ASN A 484 4.27 -22.19 33.82
C ASN A 484 4.73 -21.89 32.39
N GLY A 485 3.80 -22.01 31.43
CA GLY A 485 4.02 -21.53 30.06
C GLY A 485 4.03 -20.00 29.98
N ALA A 486 4.49 -19.47 28.84
CA ALA A 486 4.51 -18.04 28.56
C ALA A 486 3.37 -17.61 27.63
N ALA A 487 2.78 -16.44 27.88
CA ALA A 487 1.65 -15.94 27.11
C ALA A 487 2.01 -15.77 25.62
N GLY A 488 1.04 -16.00 24.74
CA GLY A 488 1.22 -15.81 23.30
C GLY A 488 1.42 -14.34 22.95
N ALA A 489 2.23 -14.05 21.92
CA ALA A 489 2.40 -12.68 21.44
C ALA A 489 1.12 -12.22 20.72
N ALA A 490 0.74 -10.97 20.95
CA ALA A 490 -0.33 -10.36 20.16
C ALA A 490 0.04 -10.29 18.68
N GLY A 491 -0.94 -10.54 17.82
CA GLY A 491 -0.81 -10.40 16.37
C GLY A 491 -0.54 -8.95 15.99
N ALA A 492 0.24 -8.75 14.92
CA ALA A 492 0.51 -7.42 14.41
C ALA A 492 -0.78 -6.78 13.86
N ALA A 493 -1.06 -5.53 14.22
CA ALA A 493 -2.03 -4.73 13.49
C ALA A 493 -1.56 -4.52 12.04
N ALA A 494 -2.50 -4.40 11.11
CA ALA A 494 -2.17 -4.04 9.74
C ALA A 494 -1.61 -2.61 9.64
N THR A 495 -0.88 -2.31 8.57
CA THR A 495 -0.24 -1.00 8.33
C THR A 495 -0.56 -0.38 6.97
N THR A 496 -1.10 -1.17 6.03
CA THR A 496 -1.71 -0.71 4.78
C THR A 496 -3.22 -0.65 4.93
N ALA A 497 -3.88 0.33 4.30
CA ALA A 497 -5.34 0.44 4.29
C ALA A 497 -6.01 -0.86 3.78
N GLY A 498 -7.14 -1.25 4.39
CA GLY A 498 -7.85 -2.50 4.11
C GLY A 498 -7.10 -3.78 4.50
N GLY A 499 -5.99 -3.66 5.23
CA GLY A 499 -5.16 -4.79 5.63
C GLY A 499 -5.78 -5.55 6.82
N ALA A 500 -5.84 -6.88 6.72
CA ALA A 500 -6.30 -7.69 7.84
C ALA A 500 -5.26 -7.78 8.96
N GLY A 501 -5.71 -7.75 10.21
CA GLY A 501 -4.88 -7.93 11.39
C GLY A 501 -4.29 -9.34 11.47
N GLY A 502 -3.04 -9.46 11.91
CA GLY A 502 -2.37 -10.74 12.11
C GLY A 502 -3.00 -11.53 13.26
N ALA A 503 -2.97 -12.87 13.17
CA ALA A 503 -3.41 -13.71 14.27
C ALA A 503 -2.48 -13.60 15.49
N GLY A 504 -3.05 -13.70 16.69
CA GLY A 504 -2.29 -13.87 17.93
C GLY A 504 -1.63 -15.24 17.98
N GLN A 505 -0.45 -15.31 18.59
CA GLN A 505 0.23 -16.59 18.82
C GLN A 505 -0.45 -17.36 19.96
N ALA A 506 -0.38 -18.69 19.93
CA ALA A 506 -0.89 -19.51 21.02
C ALA A 506 -0.09 -19.28 22.32
N GLY A 507 -0.73 -19.50 23.46
CA GLY A 507 -0.07 -19.53 24.76
C GLY A 507 0.76 -20.81 24.92
N GLY A 508 1.90 -20.70 25.61
CA GLY A 508 2.76 -21.84 25.90
C GLY A 508 2.12 -22.80 26.89
N ALA A 509 2.40 -24.09 26.76
CA ALA A 509 1.89 -25.10 27.68
C ALA A 509 2.60 -25.04 29.05
N GLY A 510 1.92 -25.45 30.10
CA GLY A 510 2.55 -25.72 31.38
C GLY A 510 3.47 -26.95 31.32
N GLY A 511 4.60 -26.90 32.00
CA GLY A 511 5.49 -28.05 32.14
C GLY A 511 4.90 -29.12 33.05
N ALA A 512 5.24 -30.39 32.83
CA ALA A 512 4.80 -31.48 33.70
C ALA A 512 5.43 -31.40 35.09
N GLY A 513 4.70 -31.83 36.12
CA GLY A 513 5.24 -32.05 37.45
C GLY A 513 6.20 -33.24 37.46
N GLY A 514 7.28 -33.13 38.23
CA GLY A 514 8.25 -34.21 38.43
C GLY A 514 7.66 -35.33 39.29
N SER A 515 8.09 -36.57 39.06
CA SER A 515 7.65 -37.70 39.89
C SER A 515 8.23 -37.63 41.30
N GLY A 516 7.49 -38.13 42.27
CA GLY A 516 8.00 -38.36 43.63
C GLY A 516 9.05 -39.46 43.66
N GLY A 517 10.01 -39.33 44.57
CA GLY A 517 11.03 -40.34 44.84
C GLY A 517 10.47 -41.56 45.56
N ALA A 518 11.08 -42.73 45.35
CA ALA A 518 10.68 -43.93 46.07
C ALA A 518 11.05 -43.84 47.56
N GLY A 519 10.18 -44.38 48.43
CA GLY A 519 10.47 -44.56 49.84
C GLY A 519 11.52 -45.65 50.08
N GLY A 520 12.14 -45.64 51.25
CA GLY A 520 13.23 -46.55 51.61
C GLY A 520 12.89 -48.03 51.48
N SER A 521 13.92 -48.84 51.20
CA SER A 521 13.77 -50.27 50.92
C SER A 521 13.41 -51.13 52.14
N GLN A 522 13.54 -50.60 53.36
CA GLN A 522 13.26 -51.28 54.62
C GLN A 522 12.18 -50.56 55.44
N ALA A 523 12.13 -49.22 55.38
CA ALA A 523 11.03 -48.37 55.86
C ALA A 523 11.07 -47.01 55.14
N GLY A 524 9.94 -46.28 55.14
CA GLY A 524 9.82 -44.93 54.59
C GLY A 524 8.64 -44.80 53.62
N ASP A 525 8.01 -43.63 53.62
CA ASP A 525 6.91 -43.28 52.73
C ASP A 525 7.43 -42.79 51.37
N GLY A 526 6.60 -42.92 50.33
CA GLY A 526 6.90 -42.46 48.98
C GLY A 526 6.70 -40.95 48.85
N GLY A 527 7.59 -40.28 48.11
CA GLY A 527 7.52 -38.84 47.91
C GLY A 527 6.28 -38.43 47.12
N ALA A 528 5.65 -37.31 47.47
CA ALA A 528 4.57 -36.75 46.66
C ALA A 528 5.07 -36.30 45.28
N GLY A 529 4.27 -36.49 44.24
CA GLY A 529 4.51 -35.94 42.92
C GLY A 529 4.37 -34.41 42.89
N GLY A 530 5.14 -33.75 42.03
CA GLY A 530 5.07 -32.30 41.85
C GLY A 530 3.83 -31.87 41.09
N ALA A 531 3.35 -30.64 41.32
CA ALA A 531 2.21 -30.11 40.56
C ALA A 531 2.61 -29.77 39.12
N GLY A 532 1.67 -29.94 38.18
CA GLY A 532 1.81 -29.46 36.81
C GLY A 532 1.77 -27.93 36.71
N GLY A 533 2.53 -27.37 35.77
CA GLY A 533 2.56 -25.94 35.49
C GLY A 533 1.27 -25.45 34.83
N VAL A 534 0.91 -24.19 35.03
CA VAL A 534 -0.27 -23.59 34.40
C VAL A 534 0.02 -23.24 32.93
N GLY A 535 -0.94 -23.53 32.05
CA GLY A 535 -0.91 -23.13 30.65
C GLY A 535 -1.16 -21.63 30.49
N ALA A 536 -0.49 -20.99 29.53
CA ALA A 536 -0.52 -19.54 29.40
C ALA A 536 -1.66 -19.02 28.52
N THR A 537 -2.01 -17.75 28.68
CA THR A 537 -3.02 -17.12 27.82
C THR A 537 -2.53 -16.99 26.38
N GLY A 538 -3.41 -17.20 25.41
CA GLY A 538 -3.14 -16.89 24.01
C GLY A 538 -2.98 -15.38 23.78
N GLY A 539 -2.25 -15.01 22.73
CA GLY A 539 -2.06 -13.62 22.34
C GLY A 539 -3.31 -13.04 21.69
N ALA A 540 -3.58 -11.75 21.88
CA ALA A 540 -4.68 -11.08 21.18
C ALA A 540 -4.44 -11.02 19.66
N GLY A 541 -5.51 -11.03 18.86
CA GLY A 541 -5.43 -10.76 17.43
C GLY A 541 -5.10 -9.29 17.16
N GLY A 542 -4.35 -9.02 16.09
CA GLY A 542 -4.07 -7.66 15.63
C GLY A 542 -5.33 -6.98 15.08
N ALA A 543 -5.37 -5.65 15.14
CA ALA A 543 -6.45 -4.89 14.49
C ALA A 543 -6.29 -4.90 12.95
N GLY A 544 -7.42 -4.94 12.25
CA GLY A 544 -7.47 -4.52 10.85
C GLY A 544 -7.36 -3.00 10.73
N THR A 545 -7.19 -2.52 9.50
CA THR A 545 -7.09 -1.09 9.17
C THR A 545 -8.19 -0.67 8.22
N ASP A 546 -8.63 0.57 8.35
CA ASP A 546 -9.69 1.14 7.52
C ASP A 546 -9.30 1.12 6.03
N GLY A 547 -10.32 1.07 5.17
CA GLY A 547 -10.18 1.16 3.73
C GLY A 547 -9.68 2.53 3.28
N ALA A 548 -9.03 2.60 2.13
CA ALA A 548 -8.60 3.88 1.56
C ALA A 548 -9.80 4.59 0.91
N ASP A 549 -9.98 5.87 1.19
CA ASP A 549 -10.99 6.69 0.51
C ASP A 549 -10.75 6.74 -1.01
N GLY A 550 -11.85 6.67 -1.77
CA GLY A 550 -11.86 6.80 -3.21
C GLY A 550 -11.54 8.24 -3.64
N ALA A 551 -10.62 8.39 -4.59
CA ALA A 551 -10.32 9.71 -5.14
C ALA A 551 -11.48 10.25 -5.98
N ALA A 552 -11.81 11.54 -5.81
CA ALA A 552 -12.79 12.24 -6.64
C ALA A 552 -12.42 12.22 -8.13
N GLY A 553 -13.42 12.33 -9.01
CA GLY A 553 -13.24 12.29 -10.46
C GLY A 553 -12.18 13.30 -10.95
N LEU A 554 -11.25 12.85 -11.79
CA LEU A 554 -10.11 13.69 -12.22
C LEU A 554 -10.41 14.60 -13.42
N THR A 555 -11.33 14.20 -14.29
CA THR A 555 -11.73 14.96 -15.50
C THR A 555 -13.21 15.34 -15.45
N PRO A 556 -13.67 16.36 -16.21
CA PRO A 556 -15.09 16.74 -16.27
C PRO A 556 -15.99 15.56 -16.68
N GLY A 557 -17.02 15.28 -15.89
CA GLY A 557 -17.92 14.14 -16.11
C GLY A 557 -17.38 12.78 -15.68
N ALA A 558 -16.17 12.68 -15.11
CA ALA A 558 -15.64 11.42 -14.58
C ALA A 558 -16.36 11.00 -13.29
N ARG A 559 -16.62 9.70 -13.16
CA ARG A 559 -17.02 9.09 -11.89
C ARG A 559 -15.92 9.30 -10.83
N GLY A 560 -16.30 9.43 -9.57
CA GLY A 560 -15.37 9.19 -8.47
C GLY A 560 -14.91 7.73 -8.42
N GLN A 561 -13.80 7.47 -7.75
CA GLN A 561 -13.33 6.11 -7.49
C GLN A 561 -14.07 5.52 -6.28
N ASP A 562 -14.27 4.21 -6.28
CA ASP A 562 -14.90 3.51 -5.17
C ASP A 562 -13.93 3.44 -3.96
N GLY A 563 -14.46 3.44 -2.75
CA GLY A 563 -13.70 3.29 -1.52
C GLY A 563 -13.16 1.87 -1.33
N GLY A 564 -11.98 1.74 -0.76
CA GLY A 564 -11.39 0.44 -0.39
C GLY A 564 -12.16 -0.23 0.74
N ALA A 565 -12.21 -1.56 0.76
CA ALA A 565 -12.77 -2.29 1.90
C ALA A 565 -11.87 -2.18 3.13
N GLY A 566 -12.48 -2.19 4.32
CA GLY A 566 -11.83 -2.26 5.61
C GLY A 566 -11.25 -3.65 5.90
N GLY A 567 -10.14 -3.66 6.64
CA GLY A 567 -9.42 -4.86 6.99
C GLY A 567 -10.09 -5.64 8.12
N GLY A 568 -10.20 -6.96 7.98
CA GLY A 568 -10.71 -7.82 9.04
C GLY A 568 -9.77 -7.87 10.26
N GLY A 569 -10.34 -8.02 11.45
CA GLY A 569 -9.58 -8.22 12.69
C GLY A 569 -8.92 -9.60 12.74
N GLY A 570 -7.71 -9.65 13.28
CA GLY A 570 -6.97 -10.90 13.44
C GLY A 570 -7.61 -11.83 14.47
N ARG A 571 -7.49 -13.15 14.28
CA ARG A 571 -7.95 -14.13 15.29
C ARG A 571 -7.05 -14.09 16.52
N GLY A 572 -7.63 -14.18 17.73
CA GLY A 572 -6.86 -14.44 18.95
C GLY A 572 -6.19 -15.82 18.91
N GLY A 573 -5.00 -15.92 19.49
CA GLY A 573 -4.29 -17.19 19.63
C GLY A 573 -4.94 -18.08 20.69
N ASP A 574 -4.86 -19.40 20.52
CA ASP A 574 -5.43 -20.35 21.48
C ASP A 574 -4.63 -20.35 22.80
N GLY A 575 -5.27 -20.69 23.91
CA GLY A 575 -4.64 -20.83 25.22
C GLY A 575 -3.76 -22.07 25.31
N GLY A 576 -2.65 -21.97 26.03
CA GLY A 576 -1.74 -23.09 26.27
C GLY A 576 -2.35 -24.15 27.17
N ALA A 577 -2.07 -25.43 26.89
CA ALA A 577 -2.52 -26.52 27.75
C ALA A 577 -1.85 -26.50 29.13
N GLY A 578 -2.55 -26.95 30.16
CA GLY A 578 -1.96 -27.17 31.48
C GLY A 578 -1.01 -28.38 31.49
N GLY A 579 0.07 -28.30 32.27
CA GLY A 579 0.99 -29.41 32.45
C GLY A 579 0.36 -30.52 33.29
N GLY A 580 0.65 -31.78 32.98
CA GLY A 580 0.25 -32.92 33.80
C GLY A 580 0.93 -32.91 35.16
N GLY A 581 0.24 -33.38 36.19
CA GLY A 581 0.79 -33.61 37.52
C GLY A 581 1.79 -34.77 37.57
N GLY A 582 2.75 -34.68 38.48
CA GLY A 582 3.76 -35.72 38.68
C GLY A 582 3.18 -36.96 39.36
N VAL A 583 3.63 -38.14 38.95
CA VAL A 583 3.26 -39.40 39.59
C VAL A 583 3.87 -39.48 40.99
N GLY A 584 3.09 -39.91 41.98
CA GLY A 584 3.59 -40.15 43.34
C GLY A 584 4.62 -41.27 43.41
N GLY A 585 5.56 -41.18 44.34
CA GLY A 585 6.60 -42.17 44.55
C GLY A 585 6.05 -43.45 45.17
N ASN A 586 6.52 -44.60 44.68
CA ASN A 586 6.16 -45.90 45.26
C ASN A 586 6.91 -46.14 46.58
N ALA A 587 6.26 -46.79 47.53
CA ALA A 587 6.89 -47.30 48.76
C ALA A 587 6.66 -48.81 48.86
N ALA A 588 7.70 -49.55 49.26
CA ALA A 588 7.58 -50.99 49.47
C ALA A 588 6.97 -51.31 50.85
N HIS A 589 7.33 -50.51 51.87
CA HIS A 589 7.04 -50.76 53.29
C HIS A 589 6.48 -49.53 54.03
N GLY A 590 6.02 -48.52 53.28
CA GLY A 590 5.32 -47.31 53.76
C GLY A 590 4.13 -46.98 52.85
N ALA A 591 3.53 -45.80 53.03
CA ALA A 591 2.49 -45.28 52.15
C ALA A 591 3.08 -44.81 50.80
N ALA A 592 2.38 -45.07 49.70
CA ALA A 592 2.74 -44.47 48.41
C ALA A 592 2.42 -42.96 48.42
N GLY A 593 3.27 -42.17 47.76
CA GLY A 593 3.10 -40.72 47.66
C GLY A 593 1.86 -40.35 46.86
N SER A 594 1.23 -39.21 47.18
CA SER A 594 0.14 -38.67 46.38
C SER A 594 0.62 -38.21 45.01
N HIS A 595 -0.19 -38.42 43.97
CA HIS A 595 -0.01 -37.75 42.68
C HIS A 595 -0.11 -36.23 42.86
N GLY A 596 0.64 -35.48 42.05
CA GLY A 596 0.53 -34.03 41.98
C GLY A 596 -0.69 -33.62 41.16
N VAL A 597 -1.31 -32.48 41.50
CA VAL A 597 -2.40 -31.92 40.68
C VAL A 597 -1.89 -31.43 39.33
N GLY A 598 -2.70 -31.56 38.29
CA GLY A 598 -2.46 -30.96 36.98
C GLY A 598 -2.61 -29.44 37.01
N GLY A 599 -1.92 -28.76 36.11
CA GLY A 599 -2.06 -27.32 35.94
C GLY A 599 -3.34 -26.97 35.17
N ALA A 600 -3.93 -25.82 35.47
CA ALA A 600 -5.06 -25.31 34.69
C ALA A 600 -4.63 -24.94 33.25
N GLY A 601 -5.55 -25.05 32.30
CA GLY A 601 -5.36 -24.54 30.95
C GLY A 601 -5.41 -23.02 30.90
N GLY A 602 -4.65 -22.41 30.00
CA GLY A 602 -4.62 -20.97 29.78
C GLY A 602 -5.82 -20.48 28.97
N ALA A 603 -6.26 -19.24 29.19
CA ALA A 603 -7.38 -18.68 28.42
C ALA A 603 -6.98 -18.38 26.96
N GLY A 604 -7.94 -18.45 26.04
CA GLY A 604 -7.77 -17.98 24.67
C GLY A 604 -7.51 -16.46 24.61
N GLY A 605 -6.74 -16.03 23.62
CA GLY A 605 -6.52 -14.62 23.34
C GLY A 605 -7.74 -13.95 22.71
N GLN A 606 -7.90 -12.65 22.95
CA GLN A 606 -9.01 -11.88 22.38
C GLN A 606 -8.87 -11.76 20.85
N GLY A 607 -9.98 -11.72 20.12
CA GLY A 607 -9.97 -11.33 18.71
C GLY A 607 -9.63 -9.84 18.52
N GLY A 608 -9.01 -9.49 17.40
CA GLY A 608 -8.76 -8.10 17.02
C GLY A 608 -10.03 -7.41 16.48
N ASN A 609 -10.09 -6.08 16.59
CA ASN A 609 -11.13 -5.29 15.91
C ASN A 609 -10.85 -5.22 14.40
N ALA A 610 -11.89 -5.00 13.61
CA ALA A 610 -11.72 -4.68 12.19
C ALA A 610 -11.53 -3.16 11.98
N GLY A 611 -11.25 -2.78 10.74
CA GLY A 611 -11.32 -1.39 10.27
C GLY A 611 -12.51 -1.15 9.35
N ASP A 612 -12.88 0.12 9.20
CA ASP A 612 -14.07 0.58 8.47
C ASP A 612 -13.85 0.60 6.95
N GLY A 613 -14.93 0.66 6.17
CA GLY A 613 -14.84 0.90 4.73
C GLY A 613 -14.44 2.34 4.40
N GLY A 614 -13.55 2.54 3.43
CA GLY A 614 -13.21 3.88 2.94
C GLY A 614 -14.38 4.54 2.22
N ALA A 615 -14.49 5.86 2.27
CA ALA A 615 -15.57 6.58 1.59
C ALA A 615 -15.39 6.55 0.05
N GLY A 616 -16.49 6.59 -0.70
CA GLY A 616 -16.49 6.73 -2.15
C GLY A 616 -16.15 8.16 -2.58
N GLY A 617 -15.39 8.31 -3.66
CA GLY A 617 -15.00 9.63 -4.17
C GLY A 617 -16.14 10.39 -4.85
N ASP A 618 -16.14 11.72 -4.74
CA ASP A 618 -17.14 12.55 -5.43
C ASP A 618 -16.99 12.48 -6.96
N GLY A 619 -18.12 12.46 -7.66
CA GLY A 619 -18.23 12.58 -9.10
C GLY A 619 -17.98 14.01 -9.59
N ARG A 620 -17.35 14.16 -10.75
CA ARG A 620 -16.97 15.49 -11.26
C ARG A 620 -18.04 16.12 -12.14
N ALA A 621 -18.32 17.40 -11.88
CA ALA A 621 -19.19 18.24 -12.68
C ALA A 621 -18.78 18.31 -14.18
N GLY A 622 -19.76 18.56 -15.05
CA GLY A 622 -19.55 18.79 -16.49
C GLY A 622 -19.30 17.52 -17.29
N GLY A 623 -18.52 17.65 -18.37
CA GLY A 623 -18.27 16.58 -19.34
C GLY A 623 -19.18 16.66 -20.58
N SER A 624 -18.93 15.79 -21.56
CA SER A 624 -19.71 15.69 -22.80
C SER A 624 -20.92 14.75 -22.71
N ASN A 625 -21.07 14.04 -21.60
CA ASN A 625 -22.19 13.12 -21.38
C ASN A 625 -23.45 13.89 -20.95
N PRO A 626 -24.66 13.34 -21.20
CA PRO A 626 -25.93 13.98 -20.80
C PRO A 626 -26.07 14.25 -19.29
N ALA A 627 -25.34 13.49 -18.46
CA ALA A 627 -25.22 13.69 -17.02
C ALA A 627 -23.76 13.94 -16.64
N ALA A 628 -23.55 14.67 -15.53
CA ALA A 628 -22.26 14.82 -14.89
C ALA A 628 -21.79 13.50 -14.23
N GLY A 629 -20.53 13.48 -13.76
CA GLY A 629 -19.93 12.28 -13.19
C GLY A 629 -20.64 11.81 -11.92
N ALA A 630 -20.89 10.51 -11.81
CA ALA A 630 -21.48 9.92 -10.61
C ALA A 630 -20.46 9.76 -9.47
N GLY A 631 -20.93 9.62 -8.23
CA GLY A 631 -20.08 9.23 -7.10
C GLY A 631 -19.48 7.82 -7.29
N GLY A 632 -18.34 7.58 -6.65
CA GLY A 632 -17.85 6.23 -6.36
C GLY A 632 -18.61 5.62 -5.19
N ASP A 633 -18.71 4.30 -5.17
CA ASP A 633 -19.38 3.57 -4.08
C ASP A 633 -18.48 3.50 -2.84
N GLY A 634 -19.06 3.43 -1.65
CA GLY A 634 -18.34 3.27 -0.39
C GLY A 634 -17.82 1.85 -0.19
N GLY A 635 -16.66 1.73 0.45
CA GLY A 635 -16.01 0.46 0.76
C GLY A 635 -16.77 -0.35 1.81
N HIS A 636 -16.61 -1.68 1.78
CA HIS A 636 -17.23 -2.55 2.79
C HIS A 636 -16.41 -2.57 4.09
N GLY A 637 -17.08 -2.56 5.24
CA GLY A 637 -16.44 -2.70 6.55
C GLY A 637 -15.83 -4.09 6.76
N GLY A 638 -14.77 -4.16 7.57
CA GLY A 638 -14.08 -5.43 7.85
C GLY A 638 -14.79 -6.30 8.89
N ASP A 639 -14.56 -7.62 8.82
CA ASP A 639 -15.06 -8.57 9.82
C ASP A 639 -14.21 -8.60 11.09
N ARG A 640 -14.85 -8.54 12.27
CA ARG A 640 -14.16 -8.61 13.56
C ARG A 640 -13.46 -9.97 13.76
N GLY A 641 -12.30 -9.94 14.40
CA GLY A 641 -11.53 -11.14 14.71
C GLY A 641 -12.24 -12.05 15.69
N LEU A 642 -12.15 -13.36 15.47
CA LEU A 642 -12.62 -14.35 16.45
C LEU A 642 -11.62 -14.51 17.60
N GLY A 643 -12.10 -14.95 18.77
CA GLY A 643 -11.22 -15.32 19.88
C GLY A 643 -10.41 -16.60 19.59
N GLY A 644 -9.36 -16.80 20.37
CA GLY A 644 -8.71 -18.11 20.50
C GLY A 644 -9.53 -19.04 21.39
N ALA A 645 -9.37 -20.35 21.21
CA ALA A 645 -9.96 -21.34 22.11
C ALA A 645 -9.19 -21.37 23.45
N GLY A 646 -9.85 -21.77 24.53
CA GLY A 646 -9.21 -22.05 25.82
C GLY A 646 -8.33 -23.30 25.76
N GLY A 647 -7.19 -23.27 26.44
CA GLY A 647 -6.30 -24.41 26.60
C GLY A 647 -6.91 -25.50 27.48
N VAL A 648 -6.61 -26.78 27.17
CA VAL A 648 -7.08 -27.92 27.97
C VAL A 648 -6.31 -28.00 29.30
N GLY A 649 -6.97 -28.35 30.40
CA GLY A 649 -6.31 -28.56 31.69
C GLY A 649 -5.48 -29.86 31.73
N GLY A 650 -4.42 -29.87 32.55
CA GLY A 650 -3.55 -31.02 32.72
C GLY A 650 -4.16 -32.14 33.56
N ASP A 651 -3.73 -33.37 33.33
CA ASP A 651 -4.09 -34.56 34.13
C ASP A 651 -3.55 -34.45 35.58
N ASN A 652 -4.33 -34.87 36.58
CA ASN A 652 -3.95 -34.95 37.99
C ASN A 652 -3.17 -36.24 38.34
N GLY A 653 -2.86 -37.08 37.35
CA GLY A 653 -2.14 -38.34 37.53
C GLY A 653 -3.00 -39.51 38.00
N ASP A 654 -4.30 -39.27 38.25
CA ASP A 654 -5.32 -40.27 38.57
C ASP A 654 -6.37 -40.46 37.46
N GLY A 655 -6.19 -39.78 36.31
CA GLY A 655 -7.12 -39.79 35.18
C GLY A 655 -8.22 -38.73 35.26
N THR A 656 -8.20 -37.85 36.27
CA THR A 656 -9.01 -36.62 36.31
C THR A 656 -8.21 -35.42 35.80
N PHE A 657 -8.88 -34.41 35.23
CA PHE A 657 -8.22 -33.24 34.64
C PHE A 657 -8.48 -31.97 35.46
N ALA A 658 -7.50 -31.08 35.48
CA ALA A 658 -7.65 -29.71 35.94
C ALA A 658 -8.60 -28.89 35.01
N PRO A 659 -9.09 -27.72 35.44
CA PRO A 659 -9.97 -26.90 34.61
C PRO A 659 -9.31 -26.45 33.29
N ASN A 660 -10.09 -26.49 32.21
CA ASN A 660 -9.74 -25.83 30.96
C ASN A 660 -9.74 -24.30 31.14
N GLY A 661 -8.95 -23.61 30.33
CA GLY A 661 -9.05 -22.17 30.19
C GLY A 661 -10.36 -21.75 29.51
N ALA A 662 -10.78 -20.52 29.72
CA ALA A 662 -11.90 -19.94 28.99
C ALA A 662 -11.50 -19.62 27.54
N ASP A 663 -12.44 -19.71 26.60
CA ASP A 663 -12.26 -19.16 25.26
C ASP A 663 -12.06 -17.64 25.33
N GLY A 664 -11.25 -17.11 24.42
CA GLY A 664 -11.08 -15.68 24.23
C GLY A 664 -12.37 -15.05 23.71
N ALA A 665 -12.67 -13.85 24.18
CA ALA A 665 -13.71 -13.03 23.59
C ALA A 665 -13.32 -12.68 22.15
N THR A 666 -14.32 -12.69 21.26
CA THR A 666 -14.17 -12.12 19.92
C THR A 666 -13.91 -10.61 19.98
N GLY A 667 -13.33 -10.03 18.92
CA GLY A 667 -13.13 -8.59 18.77
C GLY A 667 -14.42 -7.80 19.02
N GLY A 668 -14.25 -6.63 19.65
CA GLY A 668 -15.37 -5.86 20.21
C GLY A 668 -16.24 -5.18 19.16
N PHE A 669 -15.62 -4.81 18.03
CA PHE A 669 -16.28 -4.13 16.91
C PHE A 669 -15.82 -4.76 15.59
N GLY A 670 -16.74 -4.89 14.63
CA GLY A 670 -16.39 -5.00 13.22
C GLY A 670 -16.26 -3.59 12.64
N GLY A 671 -16.08 -3.51 11.32
CA GLY A 671 -15.99 -2.24 10.61
C GLY A 671 -17.34 -1.80 10.09
N ASP A 672 -17.58 -0.50 10.17
CA ASP A 672 -18.71 0.17 9.52
C ASP A 672 -18.48 0.23 7.99
N GLY A 673 -19.56 0.40 7.23
CA GLY A 673 -19.48 0.63 5.80
C GLY A 673 -19.10 2.07 5.47
N GLY A 674 -18.27 2.27 4.45
CA GLY A 674 -17.91 3.62 3.99
C GLY A 674 -19.08 4.33 3.31
N ASP A 675 -19.21 5.64 3.49
CA ASP A 675 -20.21 6.45 2.78
C ASP A 675 -19.95 6.46 1.26
N GLY A 676 -21.01 6.54 0.45
CA GLY A 676 -20.92 6.73 -1.00
C GLY A 676 -20.61 8.18 -1.39
N GLY A 677 -19.83 8.36 -2.45
CA GLY A 677 -19.47 9.70 -2.95
C GLY A 677 -20.65 10.45 -3.56
N ASN A 678 -20.63 11.79 -3.55
CA ASN A 678 -21.71 12.59 -4.12
C ASN A 678 -21.61 12.65 -5.65
N GLY A 679 -22.75 12.80 -6.32
CA GLY A 679 -22.81 13.05 -7.75
C GLY A 679 -22.38 14.48 -8.11
N GLY A 680 -21.66 14.62 -9.22
CA GLY A 680 -21.24 15.91 -9.74
C GLY A 680 -22.43 16.76 -10.21
N ASN A 681 -22.38 18.07 -9.99
CA ASN A 681 -23.40 18.98 -10.52
C ASN A 681 -23.31 19.07 -12.06
N GLY A 682 -24.46 19.12 -12.73
CA GLY A 682 -24.54 19.39 -14.16
C GLY A 682 -24.00 20.79 -14.50
N VAL A 683 -23.46 20.95 -15.71
CA VAL A 683 -23.02 22.24 -16.27
C VAL A 683 -23.73 22.50 -17.59
N GLN A 684 -24.05 23.76 -17.89
CA GLN A 684 -24.70 24.14 -19.15
C GLN A 684 -23.72 24.01 -20.33
N THR A 685 -23.60 22.82 -20.90
CA THR A 685 -22.72 22.49 -22.04
C THR A 685 -23.43 22.55 -23.40
N GLY A 686 -24.76 22.72 -23.40
CA GLY A 686 -25.59 22.83 -24.59
C GLY A 686 -26.81 23.73 -24.36
N ALA A 687 -27.82 23.58 -25.21
CA ALA A 687 -29.06 24.34 -25.10
C ALA A 687 -29.88 23.92 -23.88
N ASN A 688 -30.16 22.61 -23.73
CA ASN A 688 -30.71 22.08 -22.49
C ASN A 688 -29.63 21.99 -21.40
N GLY A 689 -30.02 22.08 -20.14
CA GLY A 689 -29.13 21.82 -19.02
C GLY A 689 -28.69 20.35 -18.96
N GLN A 690 -27.41 20.11 -18.66
CA GLN A 690 -26.90 18.77 -18.34
C GLN A 690 -27.50 18.28 -17.02
N ALA A 691 -27.83 17.00 -16.92
CA ALA A 691 -28.28 16.40 -15.68
C ALA A 691 -27.15 16.30 -14.64
N GLY A 692 -27.52 16.27 -13.35
CA GLY A 692 -26.60 15.93 -12.28
C GLY A 692 -26.18 14.46 -12.32
N GLY A 693 -24.97 14.16 -11.83
CA GLY A 693 -24.53 12.78 -11.65
C GLY A 693 -25.26 12.12 -10.48
N ALA A 694 -25.43 10.80 -10.51
CA ALA A 694 -25.96 10.06 -9.37
C ALA A 694 -24.95 10.00 -8.21
N GLY A 695 -25.42 9.91 -6.97
CA GLY A 695 -24.59 9.54 -5.83
C GLY A 695 -24.17 8.07 -5.88
N GLY A 696 -23.01 7.74 -5.33
CA GLY A 696 -22.55 6.36 -5.14
C GLY A 696 -23.29 5.67 -4.00
N ALA A 697 -23.38 4.34 -4.04
CA ALA A 697 -23.96 3.57 -2.95
C ALA A 697 -23.04 3.58 -1.72
N GLY A 698 -23.62 3.53 -0.52
CA GLY A 698 -22.87 3.27 0.71
C GLY A 698 -22.45 1.81 0.81
N GLY A 699 -21.29 1.58 1.42
CA GLY A 699 -20.77 0.24 1.64
C GLY A 699 -21.51 -0.53 2.72
N ASN A 700 -21.61 -1.86 2.59
CA ASN A 700 -22.10 -2.70 3.68
C ASN A 700 -21.09 -2.75 4.84
N ALA A 701 -21.58 -2.87 6.07
CA ALA A 701 -20.75 -3.16 7.23
C ALA A 701 -20.20 -4.60 7.22
N GLY A 702 -19.24 -4.86 8.09
CA GLY A 702 -18.81 -6.22 8.46
C GLY A 702 -19.82 -6.92 9.39
N THR A 703 -19.36 -7.93 10.12
CA THR A 703 -20.20 -8.70 11.07
C THR A 703 -20.88 -7.86 12.15
N ILE A 704 -20.23 -6.81 12.66
CA ILE A 704 -20.83 -5.83 13.59
C ILE A 704 -20.43 -4.45 13.08
N GLY A 705 -21.39 -3.58 12.82
CA GLY A 705 -21.16 -2.22 12.33
C GLY A 705 -22.33 -1.69 11.53
N ASP A 706 -22.40 -0.38 11.36
CA ASP A 706 -23.46 0.31 10.64
C ASP A 706 -23.12 0.41 9.15
N GLY A 707 -24.14 0.29 8.29
CA GLY A 707 -23.96 0.45 6.85
C GLY A 707 -23.65 1.90 6.49
N GLY A 708 -22.78 2.12 5.50
CA GLY A 708 -22.44 3.46 5.02
C GLY A 708 -23.64 4.13 4.36
N ASN A 709 -23.72 5.45 4.45
CA ASN A 709 -24.79 6.22 3.82
C ASN A 709 -24.57 6.31 2.30
N GLY A 710 -25.64 6.37 1.53
CA GLY A 710 -25.56 6.65 0.10
C GLY A 710 -25.21 8.12 -0.16
N GLY A 711 -24.38 8.37 -1.18
CA GLY A 711 -24.00 9.71 -1.58
C GLY A 711 -25.17 10.49 -2.18
N ASN A 712 -25.15 11.82 -2.09
CA ASN A 712 -26.22 12.65 -2.63
C ASN A 712 -26.13 12.76 -4.16
N GLY A 713 -27.25 12.91 -4.83
CA GLY A 713 -27.31 13.22 -6.25
C GLY A 713 -26.87 14.66 -6.55
N GLY A 714 -26.15 14.86 -7.65
CA GLY A 714 -25.77 16.19 -8.12
C GLY A 714 -26.97 16.98 -8.64
N ARG A 715 -26.93 18.31 -8.58
CA ARG A 715 -28.00 19.16 -9.13
C ARG A 715 -27.93 19.25 -10.64
N GLY A 716 -29.07 19.38 -11.30
CA GLY A 716 -29.17 19.63 -12.73
C GLY A 716 -28.76 21.07 -13.10
N ALA A 717 -28.24 21.25 -14.31
CA ALA A 717 -27.83 22.57 -14.81
C ALA A 717 -29.03 23.41 -15.26
N LEU A 718 -28.86 24.74 -15.28
CA LEU A 718 -29.82 25.66 -15.89
C LEU A 718 -29.99 25.38 -17.40
N GLY A 719 -31.22 25.49 -17.88
CA GLY A 719 -31.50 25.54 -19.32
C GLY A 719 -31.09 26.88 -19.91
N ALA A 720 -30.62 26.88 -21.16
CA ALA A 720 -30.28 28.11 -21.85
C ALA A 720 -31.54 28.96 -22.10
N ASN A 721 -31.39 30.29 -22.00
CA ASN A 721 -32.41 31.21 -22.50
C ASN A 721 -32.61 31.02 -24.01
N GLY A 722 -33.78 31.37 -24.51
CA GLY A 722 -34.04 31.41 -25.95
C GLY A 722 -33.06 32.34 -26.66
N VAL A 723 -32.74 32.03 -27.92
CA VAL A 723 -31.88 32.87 -28.76
C VAL A 723 -32.63 33.15 -30.06
N ASN A 724 -32.91 34.43 -30.30
CA ASN A 724 -33.49 34.88 -31.56
C ASN A 724 -32.37 34.96 -32.61
N PRO A 725 -32.53 34.38 -33.81
CA PRO A 725 -31.56 34.54 -34.88
C PRO A 725 -31.48 36.02 -35.29
N THR A 726 -30.27 36.52 -35.50
CA THR A 726 -30.02 37.83 -36.12
C THR A 726 -29.89 37.66 -37.64
N PRO A 727 -30.65 38.39 -38.47
CA PRO A 727 -30.46 38.39 -39.91
C PRO A 727 -29.05 38.84 -40.30
N ASP A 728 -28.49 38.22 -41.33
CA ASP A 728 -27.19 38.61 -41.88
C ASP A 728 -27.26 39.99 -42.57
N ALA A 729 -26.11 40.55 -42.97
CA ALA A 729 -26.09 41.76 -43.79
C ALA A 729 -26.68 41.49 -45.20
N PRO A 730 -27.65 42.29 -45.69
CA PRO A 730 -28.27 42.04 -47.00
C PRO A 730 -27.30 42.28 -48.15
N THR A 731 -27.26 41.36 -49.12
CA THR A 731 -26.40 41.46 -50.30
C THR A 731 -27.13 41.96 -51.55
N GLY A 732 -28.46 42.05 -51.50
CA GLY A 732 -29.29 42.54 -52.60
C GLY A 732 -30.78 42.39 -52.34
N THR A 733 -31.58 42.83 -53.30
CA THR A 733 -33.05 42.66 -53.33
C THR A 733 -33.41 41.70 -54.46
N ALA A 734 -34.35 40.79 -54.21
CA ALA A 734 -34.87 39.89 -55.24
C ALA A 734 -35.69 40.64 -56.31
N ALA A 735 -36.04 39.96 -57.40
CA ALA A 735 -36.61 40.61 -58.58
C ALA A 735 -37.95 41.30 -58.29
N THR A 736 -38.07 42.55 -58.74
CA THR A 736 -39.29 43.34 -58.62
C THR A 736 -40.38 42.79 -59.54
N GLY A 737 -41.61 42.75 -59.05
CA GLY A 737 -42.78 42.35 -59.83
C GLY A 737 -43.02 43.25 -61.04
N THR A 738 -43.61 42.69 -62.09
CA THR A 738 -43.89 43.42 -63.34
C THR A 738 -44.96 44.50 -63.14
N ALA A 739 -44.82 45.66 -63.78
CA ALA A 739 -45.87 46.67 -63.76
C ALA A 739 -47.12 46.20 -64.50
N GLY A 740 -48.29 46.54 -63.95
CA GLY A 740 -49.59 46.23 -64.54
C GLY A 740 -49.85 47.01 -65.83
N GLN A 741 -50.52 46.37 -66.78
CA GLN A 741 -50.83 47.01 -68.06
C GLN A 741 -51.78 48.20 -67.87
N THR A 742 -51.38 49.35 -68.41
CA THR A 742 -52.19 50.58 -68.39
C THR A 742 -53.13 50.59 -69.59
N GLY A 743 -54.43 50.77 -69.36
CA GLY A 743 -55.42 50.87 -70.43
C GLY A 743 -56.83 50.41 -70.05
N GLY A 744 -57.83 50.97 -70.73
CA GLY A 744 -59.23 50.55 -70.60
C GLY A 744 -59.91 51.01 -69.30
N ALA A 745 -61.05 50.39 -68.97
CA ALA A 745 -61.86 50.71 -67.80
C ALA A 745 -61.34 50.07 -66.50
N VAL A 746 -60.49 49.03 -66.59
CA VAL A 746 -59.86 48.39 -65.43
C VAL A 746 -58.37 48.20 -65.74
N GLY A 747 -57.50 48.80 -64.92
CA GLY A 747 -56.06 48.64 -65.08
C GLY A 747 -55.58 47.23 -64.70
N GLY A 748 -54.54 46.74 -65.37
CA GLY A 748 -53.93 45.45 -65.05
C GLY A 748 -53.29 45.46 -63.66
N ALA A 749 -53.34 44.33 -62.94
CA ALA A 749 -52.62 44.19 -61.68
C ALA A 749 -51.09 44.16 -61.92
N GLY A 750 -50.32 44.72 -61.00
CA GLY A 750 -48.89 44.49 -60.91
C GLY A 750 -48.60 43.04 -60.50
N GLY A 751 -47.54 42.45 -61.04
CA GLY A 751 -47.05 41.14 -60.61
C GLY A 751 -46.44 41.20 -59.21
N ASP A 752 -46.43 40.07 -58.51
CA ASP A 752 -45.79 39.95 -57.20
C ASP A 752 -44.25 39.97 -57.35
N GLY A 753 -43.56 40.54 -56.36
CA GLY A 753 -42.10 40.46 -56.25
C GLY A 753 -41.65 39.04 -55.91
N THR A 754 -40.52 38.61 -56.44
CA THR A 754 -40.04 37.24 -56.19
C THR A 754 -39.54 37.09 -54.76
N ALA A 755 -39.75 35.93 -54.14
CA ALA A 755 -39.11 35.60 -52.87
C ALA A 755 -37.57 35.60 -53.00
N GLY A 756 -36.87 35.85 -51.88
CA GLY A 756 -35.43 35.63 -51.80
C GLY A 756 -35.08 34.15 -52.03
N THR A 757 -34.19 33.87 -52.98
CA THR A 757 -33.71 32.50 -53.29
C THR A 757 -32.22 32.31 -53.06
N ALA A 758 -31.49 33.39 -52.74
CA ALA A 758 -30.10 33.37 -52.31
C ALA A 758 -30.01 33.77 -50.83
N ALA A 759 -28.96 33.32 -50.13
CA ALA A 759 -28.88 33.25 -48.67
C ALA A 759 -28.95 34.59 -47.89
N THR A 760 -29.02 35.73 -48.56
CA THR A 760 -28.95 37.08 -47.98
C THR A 760 -29.71 38.14 -48.80
N ASN A 761 -30.78 37.74 -49.52
CA ASN A 761 -31.57 38.67 -50.34
C ASN A 761 -32.89 39.10 -49.66
N VAL A 762 -33.11 40.41 -49.58
CA VAL A 762 -34.42 41.01 -49.25
C VAL A 762 -35.43 40.59 -50.31
N GLY A 763 -36.68 40.35 -49.90
CA GLY A 763 -37.75 40.01 -50.84
C GLY A 763 -37.97 41.08 -51.92
N GLY A 764 -38.36 40.65 -53.13
CA GLY A 764 -38.55 41.58 -54.26
C GLY A 764 -39.73 42.52 -54.02
N THR A 765 -39.67 43.76 -54.52
CA THR A 765 -40.82 44.67 -54.39
C THR A 765 -41.94 44.25 -55.33
N GLY A 766 -43.20 44.44 -54.94
CA GLY A 766 -44.33 44.23 -55.83
C GLY A 766 -44.34 45.23 -56.99
N GLY A 767 -44.87 44.82 -58.14
CA GLY A 767 -45.04 45.69 -59.31
C GLY A 767 -46.18 46.70 -59.10
N THR A 768 -46.06 47.88 -59.71
CA THR A 768 -47.13 48.90 -59.63
C THR A 768 -48.36 48.47 -60.43
N GLY A 769 -49.56 48.78 -59.95
CA GLY A 769 -50.80 48.58 -60.71
C GLY A 769 -50.88 49.49 -61.95
N GLY A 770 -51.55 49.03 -62.99
CA GLY A 770 -51.78 49.80 -64.22
C GLY A 770 -52.84 50.89 -64.04
N ASN A 771 -52.66 52.03 -64.71
CA ASN A 771 -53.63 53.12 -64.68
C ASN A 771 -54.79 52.87 -65.67
N THR A 772 -55.94 53.51 -65.47
CA THR A 772 -57.04 53.47 -66.44
C THR A 772 -56.94 54.57 -67.48
N THR A 773 -57.48 54.31 -68.67
CA THR A 773 -57.65 55.32 -69.74
C THR A 773 -59.11 55.33 -70.24
N ALA A 774 -60.05 55.18 -69.31
CA ALA A 774 -61.44 54.88 -69.60
C ALA A 774 -62.14 55.96 -70.46
N PRO A 775 -62.96 55.56 -71.46
CA PRO A 775 -63.80 56.48 -72.22
C PRO A 775 -64.91 57.07 -71.34
N THR A 776 -65.49 58.19 -71.76
CA THR A 776 -66.34 59.09 -70.94
C THR A 776 -67.66 58.49 -70.42
N SER A 777 -68.02 57.29 -70.87
CA SER A 777 -69.27 56.58 -70.55
C SER A 777 -69.10 55.38 -69.59
N VAL A 778 -67.87 55.09 -69.13
CA VAL A 778 -67.61 53.98 -68.19
C VAL A 778 -66.63 54.44 -67.11
N GLY A 779 -66.94 54.14 -65.84
CA GLY A 779 -66.03 54.39 -64.71
C GLY A 779 -64.70 53.63 -64.80
N GLY A 780 -63.64 54.18 -64.21
CA GLY A 780 -62.29 53.62 -64.23
C GLY A 780 -61.85 53.05 -62.87
N VAL A 781 -61.43 51.78 -62.81
CA VAL A 781 -60.79 51.17 -61.63
C VAL A 781 -59.30 50.90 -61.90
N GLY A 782 -58.41 51.57 -61.17
CA GLY A 782 -56.97 51.34 -61.25
C GLY A 782 -56.59 49.90 -60.85
N GLY A 783 -55.54 49.38 -61.48
CA GLY A 783 -55.03 48.04 -61.19
C GLY A 783 -54.45 47.94 -59.78
N LYS A 784 -54.52 46.77 -59.15
CA LYS A 784 -53.88 46.56 -57.85
C LYS A 784 -52.36 46.53 -58.00
N GLY A 785 -51.63 47.04 -57.01
CA GLY A 785 -50.21 46.74 -56.87
C GLY A 785 -49.99 45.27 -56.53
N GLY A 786 -48.91 44.68 -57.01
CA GLY A 786 -48.48 43.33 -56.66
C GLY A 786 -47.92 43.27 -55.24
N ASN A 787 -47.89 42.09 -54.64
CA ASN A 787 -47.38 41.88 -53.30
C ASN A 787 -45.84 41.88 -53.30
N GLY A 788 -45.23 42.27 -52.17
CA GLY A 788 -43.81 42.08 -51.95
C GLY A 788 -43.46 40.61 -51.73
N GLY A 789 -42.33 40.16 -52.27
CA GLY A 789 -41.83 38.80 -52.07
C GLY A 789 -41.36 38.57 -50.63
N ASN A 790 -41.39 37.32 -50.18
CA ASN A 790 -40.88 36.96 -48.85
C ASN A 790 -39.35 37.02 -48.82
N GLY A 791 -38.77 37.44 -47.69
CA GLY A 791 -37.32 37.42 -47.48
C GLY A 791 -36.79 36.01 -47.22
N PHE A 792 -35.50 35.79 -47.47
CA PHE A 792 -34.79 34.56 -47.11
C PHE A 792 -33.53 34.93 -46.34
N ASN A 793 -33.53 34.62 -45.04
CA ASN A 793 -32.59 35.14 -44.04
C ASN A 793 -32.49 36.69 -44.03
N GLN A 794 -33.57 37.37 -44.43
CA GLN A 794 -33.69 38.82 -44.64
C GLN A 794 -35.13 39.31 -44.53
N ASN A 795 -35.30 40.63 -44.56
CA ASN A 795 -36.59 41.32 -44.52
C ASN A 795 -37.47 41.01 -45.75
N GLY A 796 -38.78 41.13 -45.57
CA GLY A 796 -39.76 41.02 -46.65
C GLY A 796 -39.73 42.21 -47.62
N GLY A 797 -40.12 41.97 -48.87
CA GLY A 797 -40.20 42.98 -49.92
C GLY A 797 -41.36 43.97 -49.72
N VAL A 798 -41.19 45.18 -50.25
CA VAL A 798 -42.24 46.23 -50.20
C VAL A 798 -43.35 45.92 -51.22
N GLY A 799 -44.61 46.08 -50.84
CA GLY A 799 -45.74 45.95 -51.76
C GLY A 799 -45.75 47.02 -52.85
N GLY A 800 -46.22 46.68 -54.04
CA GLY A 800 -46.35 47.61 -55.16
C GLY A 800 -47.46 48.62 -54.94
N THR A 801 -47.33 49.83 -55.51
CA THR A 801 -48.39 50.84 -55.42
C THR A 801 -49.59 50.50 -56.31
N GLY A 802 -50.78 50.91 -55.91
CA GLY A 802 -51.98 50.80 -56.75
C GLY A 802 -51.96 51.77 -57.93
N GLY A 803 -52.51 51.34 -59.07
CA GLY A 803 -52.69 52.16 -60.26
C GLY A 803 -53.81 53.19 -60.10
N GLU A 804 -53.79 54.24 -60.91
CA GLU A 804 -54.73 55.36 -60.82
C GLU A 804 -56.03 55.11 -61.58
N GLY A 805 -57.16 55.49 -60.97
CA GLY A 805 -58.46 55.62 -61.63
C GLY A 805 -58.62 57.03 -62.19
N ILE A 806 -58.35 57.20 -63.48
CA ILE A 806 -58.27 58.51 -64.16
C ILE A 806 -59.54 58.82 -64.94
N ALA A 807 -60.15 59.97 -64.64
CA ALA A 807 -61.25 60.56 -65.40
C ALA A 807 -60.72 61.66 -66.34
N LEU A 808 -60.97 61.53 -67.65
CA LEU A 808 -60.51 62.53 -68.63
C LEU A 808 -61.53 63.67 -68.79
N VAL A 809 -62.74 63.35 -69.27
CA VAL A 809 -63.87 64.30 -69.43
C VAL A 809 -65.21 63.58 -69.18
N PRO A 810 -65.64 63.36 -67.92
CA PRO A 810 -66.85 62.61 -67.61
C PRO A 810 -68.12 63.39 -67.99
N THR A 811 -68.87 62.88 -68.97
CA THR A 811 -70.12 63.49 -69.47
C THR A 811 -71.37 63.01 -68.72
N GLU A 812 -71.27 61.88 -68.03
CA GLU A 812 -72.34 61.25 -67.23
C GLU A 812 -71.79 60.91 -65.83
N HIS A 813 -72.68 60.64 -64.86
CA HIS A 813 -72.29 60.36 -63.48
C HIS A 813 -71.58 59.00 -63.32
N GLN A 814 -70.24 59.00 -63.32
CA GLN A 814 -69.41 57.79 -63.28
C GLN A 814 -68.55 57.67 -62.01
N ASN A 815 -68.08 56.45 -61.72
CA ASN A 815 -67.28 56.14 -60.53
C ASN A 815 -65.83 55.83 -60.91
N TYR A 816 -64.87 56.53 -60.32
CA TYR A 816 -63.43 56.30 -60.51
C TYR A 816 -62.80 55.86 -59.20
N GLN A 817 -62.00 54.80 -59.25
CA GLN A 817 -61.40 54.19 -58.08
C GLN A 817 -59.91 53.97 -58.32
N GLY A 818 -59.07 54.40 -57.40
CA GLY A 818 -57.68 53.96 -57.37
C GLY A 818 -57.59 52.47 -57.02
N GLY A 819 -56.61 51.78 -57.61
CA GLY A 819 -56.30 50.41 -57.24
C GLY A 819 -55.74 50.32 -55.82
N SER A 820 -55.91 49.19 -55.14
CA SER A 820 -55.26 48.97 -53.85
C SER A 820 -53.76 48.79 -54.01
N GLY A 821 -52.97 49.23 -53.04
CA GLY A 821 -51.58 48.80 -52.92
C GLY A 821 -51.49 47.30 -52.61
N GLY A 822 -50.38 46.67 -52.98
CA GLY A 822 -50.08 45.27 -52.65
C GLY A 822 -49.57 45.10 -51.23
N THR A 823 -49.65 43.89 -50.68
CA THR A 823 -49.17 43.64 -49.31
C THR A 823 -47.64 43.60 -49.26
N GLY A 824 -47.05 43.96 -48.12
CA GLY A 824 -45.63 43.68 -47.88
C GLY A 824 -45.38 42.17 -47.72
N GLY A 825 -44.22 41.71 -48.15
CA GLY A 825 -43.79 40.31 -47.98
C GLY A 825 -43.42 39.99 -46.54
N THR A 826 -43.41 38.70 -46.17
CA THR A 826 -43.02 38.30 -44.80
C THR A 826 -41.50 38.34 -44.62
N GLY A 827 -41.03 38.76 -43.44
CA GLY A 827 -39.65 38.55 -43.03
C GLY A 827 -39.37 37.07 -42.75
N SER A 828 -38.14 36.62 -43.01
CA SER A 828 -37.67 35.32 -42.51
C SER A 828 -37.30 35.41 -41.02
N SER A 829 -36.79 34.32 -40.44
CA SER A 829 -36.43 34.29 -39.02
C SER A 829 -35.56 35.47 -38.58
N GLY A 830 -35.96 36.16 -37.51
CA GLY A 830 -35.32 37.37 -36.97
C GLY A 830 -35.55 38.67 -37.75
N ALA A 831 -36.15 38.61 -38.94
CA ALA A 831 -36.20 39.71 -39.90
C ALA A 831 -37.57 40.40 -39.97
N ASP A 832 -37.59 41.65 -40.42
CA ASP A 832 -38.81 42.47 -40.46
C ASP A 832 -39.71 42.14 -41.66
N GLY A 833 -41.01 42.35 -41.48
CA GLY A 833 -41.98 42.35 -42.58
C GLY A 833 -41.81 43.56 -43.50
N GLY A 834 -42.05 43.37 -44.79
CA GLY A 834 -41.99 44.44 -45.78
C GLY A 834 -43.11 45.47 -45.60
N ARG A 835 -42.90 46.72 -46.03
CA ARG A 835 -43.97 47.74 -46.02
C ARG A 835 -45.05 47.39 -47.05
N GLY A 836 -46.32 47.63 -46.73
CA GLY A 836 -47.39 47.61 -47.73
C GLY A 836 -47.25 48.73 -48.76
N GLY A 837 -47.68 48.50 -49.99
CA GLY A 837 -47.64 49.51 -51.05
C GLY A 837 -48.76 50.54 -50.91
N ASP A 838 -48.55 51.75 -51.41
CA ASP A 838 -49.55 52.82 -51.29
C ASP A 838 -50.73 52.61 -52.25
N GLY A 839 -51.92 53.08 -51.87
CA GLY A 839 -53.12 53.04 -52.70
C GLY A 839 -53.06 54.02 -53.87
N GLY A 840 -53.56 53.60 -55.02
CA GLY A 840 -53.62 54.44 -56.22
C GLY A 840 -54.59 55.62 -56.05
N ARG A 841 -54.39 56.70 -56.80
CA ARG A 841 -55.27 57.88 -56.74
C ARG A 841 -56.53 57.68 -57.58
N ALA A 842 -57.61 58.39 -57.22
CA ALA A 842 -58.70 58.67 -58.15
C ALA A 842 -58.59 60.15 -58.57
N LEU A 843 -58.31 60.39 -59.85
CA LEU A 843 -57.89 61.69 -60.37
C LEU A 843 -58.76 62.09 -61.54
N SER A 844 -59.29 63.31 -61.54
CA SER A 844 -59.84 63.91 -62.77
C SER A 844 -58.89 64.95 -63.34
N VAL A 845 -58.70 64.90 -64.65
CA VAL A 845 -57.92 65.90 -65.40
C VAL A 845 -58.65 67.27 -65.39
N GLN A 846 -59.96 67.30 -65.18
CA GLN A 846 -60.78 68.51 -65.07
C GLN A 846 -61.74 68.48 -63.87
N ALA A 847 -61.98 69.62 -63.24
CA ALA A 847 -62.90 69.73 -62.09
C ALA A 847 -64.30 69.25 -62.46
N SER A 848 -64.80 68.19 -61.81
CA SER A 848 -66.10 67.61 -62.16
C SER A 848 -66.92 67.14 -60.95
N THR A 849 -68.21 67.46 -60.98
CA THR A 849 -69.25 66.89 -60.11
C THR A 849 -69.98 65.71 -60.75
N ASN A 850 -69.76 65.46 -62.05
CA ASN A 850 -70.29 64.29 -62.77
C ASN A 850 -69.40 63.05 -62.60
N ALA A 851 -68.47 63.06 -61.66
CA ALA A 851 -67.68 61.88 -61.36
C ALA A 851 -67.38 61.82 -59.86
N THR A 852 -67.41 60.60 -59.31
CA THR A 852 -67.07 60.36 -57.91
C THR A 852 -65.80 59.55 -57.80
N GLY A 853 -64.86 60.04 -56.99
CA GLY A 853 -63.59 59.38 -56.72
C GLY A 853 -63.62 58.53 -55.44
N LYS A 854 -62.94 57.39 -55.48
CA LYS A 854 -62.51 56.67 -54.28
C LYS A 854 -61.01 56.41 -54.37
N GLY A 855 -60.25 56.90 -53.40
CA GLY A 855 -58.84 56.58 -53.31
C GLY A 855 -58.64 55.08 -53.08
N GLY A 856 -57.57 54.52 -53.65
CA GLY A 856 -57.18 53.14 -53.43
C GLY A 856 -56.82 52.88 -51.97
N VAL A 857 -57.13 51.69 -51.47
CA VAL A 857 -56.74 51.29 -50.11
C VAL A 857 -55.25 50.97 -50.09
N GLY A 858 -54.52 51.47 -49.10
CA GLY A 858 -53.12 51.11 -48.88
C GLY A 858 -52.97 49.62 -48.55
N GLY A 859 -51.89 49.01 -49.04
CA GLY A 859 -51.57 47.60 -48.80
C GLY A 859 -51.20 47.35 -47.34
N THR A 860 -51.47 46.15 -46.83
CA THR A 860 -51.10 45.79 -45.47
C THR A 860 -49.59 45.55 -45.36
N GLY A 861 -49.01 45.89 -44.20
CA GLY A 861 -47.62 45.53 -43.90
C GLY A 861 -47.45 44.01 -43.79
N GLY A 862 -46.25 43.53 -44.13
CA GLY A 862 -45.87 42.13 -44.04
C GLY A 862 -45.65 41.67 -42.59
N ILE A 863 -45.74 40.36 -42.36
CA ILE A 863 -45.52 39.76 -41.04
C ILE A 863 -44.01 39.72 -40.73
N GLY A 864 -43.62 40.11 -39.53
CA GLY A 864 -42.25 39.94 -39.01
C GLY A 864 -41.95 38.46 -38.71
N GLY A 865 -40.73 38.01 -38.99
CA GLY A 865 -40.40 36.59 -38.89
C GLY A 865 -40.14 36.08 -37.47
N PHE A 866 -40.23 34.75 -37.31
CA PHE A 866 -39.96 34.05 -36.06
C PHE A 866 -38.57 34.36 -35.51
N GLY A 867 -38.44 34.68 -34.23
CA GLY A 867 -37.26 35.34 -33.68
C GLY A 867 -37.44 36.83 -33.44
N GLY A 868 -38.69 37.30 -33.27
CA GLY A 868 -38.97 38.67 -32.83
C GLY A 868 -38.81 39.77 -33.88
N GLY A 869 -38.82 39.45 -35.18
CA GLY A 869 -38.81 40.45 -36.25
C GLY A 869 -40.01 41.39 -36.18
N THR A 870 -39.86 42.65 -36.58
CA THR A 870 -40.96 43.62 -36.50
C THR A 870 -41.94 43.48 -37.66
N GLY A 871 -43.20 43.79 -37.42
CA GLY A 871 -44.21 43.85 -38.48
C GLY A 871 -43.97 45.04 -39.40
N GLY A 872 -44.13 44.83 -40.71
CA GLY A 872 -43.99 45.91 -41.69
C GLY A 872 -45.05 46.99 -41.51
N ALA A 873 -44.74 48.23 -41.87
CA ALA A 873 -45.74 49.30 -41.85
C ALA A 873 -46.77 49.15 -42.99
N GLY A 874 -47.98 49.65 -42.80
CA GLY A 874 -48.98 49.76 -43.86
C GLY A 874 -48.58 50.79 -44.94
N GLY A 875 -49.12 50.59 -46.14
CA GLY A 875 -49.07 51.59 -47.21
C GLY A 875 -50.07 52.71 -46.98
N ASP A 876 -49.80 53.90 -47.50
CA ASP A 876 -50.68 55.05 -47.39
C ASP A 876 -51.91 54.91 -48.31
N GLY A 877 -53.03 55.53 -47.95
CA GLY A 877 -54.26 55.53 -48.75
C GLY A 877 -54.17 56.51 -49.92
N GLY A 878 -54.74 56.13 -51.06
CA GLY A 878 -54.72 56.97 -52.26
C GLY A 878 -55.56 58.24 -52.13
N ASN A 879 -55.13 59.34 -52.73
CA ASN A 879 -55.87 60.60 -52.74
C ASN A 879 -57.04 60.59 -53.74
N VAL A 880 -58.00 61.48 -53.53
CA VAL A 880 -59.01 61.86 -54.54
C VAL A 880 -58.82 63.31 -54.93
N ASP A 881 -58.40 63.50 -56.18
CA ASP A 881 -58.01 64.78 -56.75
C ASP A 881 -59.06 65.25 -57.77
N ASN A 882 -59.48 66.53 -57.66
CA ASN A 882 -60.30 67.25 -58.66
C ASN A 882 -61.74 66.72 -58.89
N MET A 883 -62.28 65.92 -57.97
CA MET A 883 -63.65 65.39 -57.97
C MET A 883 -64.21 65.29 -56.54
N THR A 884 -65.54 65.21 -56.43
CA THR A 884 -66.19 64.75 -55.19
C THR A 884 -65.74 63.32 -54.86
N GLY A 885 -65.38 63.01 -53.62
CA GLY A 885 -65.03 61.63 -53.30
C GLY A 885 -64.53 61.35 -51.90
N VAL A 886 -64.05 60.13 -51.70
CA VAL A 886 -63.53 59.67 -50.40
C VAL A 886 -62.11 59.18 -50.58
N GLY A 887 -61.17 59.76 -49.82
CA GLY A 887 -59.78 59.30 -49.77
C GLY A 887 -59.67 57.83 -49.38
N GLY A 888 -58.63 57.16 -49.87
CA GLY A 888 -58.38 55.75 -49.60
C GLY A 888 -58.08 55.49 -48.13
N LYS A 889 -58.51 54.34 -47.60
CA LYS A 889 -58.07 53.93 -46.26
C LYS A 889 -56.58 53.61 -46.29
N GLY A 890 -55.82 54.04 -45.28
CA GLY A 890 -54.46 53.55 -45.05
C GLY A 890 -54.45 52.04 -44.79
N GLY A 891 -53.39 51.38 -45.23
CA GLY A 891 -53.19 49.95 -45.02
C GLY A 891 -52.89 49.61 -43.57
N ASP A 892 -53.37 48.47 -43.10
CA ASP A 892 -53.11 48.04 -41.72
C ASP A 892 -51.65 47.55 -41.57
N GLY A 893 -51.02 47.80 -40.42
CA GLY A 893 -49.67 47.35 -40.12
C GLY A 893 -49.57 45.84 -39.95
N GLY A 894 -48.44 45.26 -40.32
CA GLY A 894 -48.17 43.83 -40.19
C GLY A 894 -47.97 43.39 -38.75
N THR A 895 -48.22 42.11 -38.46
CA THR A 895 -48.00 41.57 -37.11
C THR A 895 -46.52 41.35 -36.83
N GLY A 896 -46.09 41.60 -35.60
CA GLY A 896 -44.74 41.25 -35.15
C GLY A 896 -44.53 39.74 -35.10
N GLY A 897 -43.28 39.29 -35.26
CA GLY A 897 -42.91 37.88 -35.20
C GLY A 897 -42.90 37.33 -33.78
N ALA A 898 -43.31 36.07 -33.61
CA ALA A 898 -43.16 35.37 -32.34
C ALA A 898 -41.67 35.09 -32.05
N SER A 899 -41.29 34.93 -30.77
CA SER A 899 -39.88 34.79 -30.36
C SER A 899 -39.49 33.39 -29.90
N ALA A 900 -38.18 33.13 -29.84
CA ALA A 900 -37.61 31.86 -29.39
C ALA A 900 -37.91 31.61 -27.90
N GLY A 901 -38.37 30.39 -27.60
CA GLY A 901 -38.55 29.92 -26.22
C GLY A 901 -37.23 29.50 -25.57
N GLY A 902 -37.25 29.43 -24.24
CA GLY A 902 -36.14 28.90 -23.46
C GLY A 902 -36.07 27.38 -23.48
N PHE A 903 -34.89 26.86 -23.16
CA PHE A 903 -34.58 25.43 -23.14
C PHE A 903 -34.77 24.81 -21.75
N SER A 904 -34.93 23.49 -21.69
CA SER A 904 -35.21 22.82 -20.41
C SER A 904 -34.00 22.82 -19.48
N GLY A 905 -34.26 22.92 -18.18
CA GLY A 905 -33.27 22.60 -17.16
C GLY A 905 -32.87 21.12 -17.22
N GLY A 906 -31.67 20.82 -16.72
CA GLY A 906 -31.21 19.44 -16.55
C GLY A 906 -31.86 18.78 -15.33
N GLU A 907 -32.04 17.47 -15.37
CA GLU A 907 -32.58 16.72 -14.24
C GLU A 907 -31.57 16.63 -13.09
N GLY A 908 -32.06 16.51 -11.86
CA GLY A 908 -31.24 16.17 -10.71
C GLY A 908 -30.80 14.72 -10.75
N GLY A 909 -29.59 14.43 -10.30
CA GLY A 909 -29.09 13.07 -10.17
C GLY A 909 -29.78 12.32 -9.05
N ALA A 910 -29.94 11.00 -9.17
CA ALA A 910 -30.46 10.18 -8.09
C ALA A 910 -29.50 10.12 -6.90
N GLY A 911 -30.01 10.05 -5.67
CA GLY A 911 -29.23 9.69 -4.50
C GLY A 911 -28.83 8.21 -4.50
N GLY A 912 -27.65 7.89 -3.99
CA GLY A 912 -27.17 6.52 -3.85
C GLY A 912 -27.92 5.75 -2.76
N ALA A 913 -27.98 4.42 -2.87
CA ALA A 913 -28.56 3.59 -1.82
C ALA A 913 -27.63 3.52 -0.60
N GLY A 914 -28.18 3.42 0.61
CA GLY A 914 -27.40 3.12 1.81
C GLY A 914 -27.00 1.65 1.88
N GLY A 915 -25.86 1.37 2.51
CA GLY A 915 -25.32 0.03 2.69
C GLY A 915 -26.04 -0.77 3.77
N ALA A 916 -25.94 -2.11 3.70
CA ALA A 916 -26.52 -2.99 4.70
C ALA A 916 -25.75 -2.92 6.03
N GLY A 917 -26.51 -2.95 7.13
CA GLY A 917 -25.97 -3.06 8.49
C GLY A 917 -25.50 -4.48 8.82
N GLY A 918 -24.62 -4.58 9.80
CA GLY A 918 -23.84 -5.78 10.06
C GLY A 918 -24.65 -7.03 10.36
N SER A 919 -24.10 -8.19 9.96
CA SER A 919 -24.82 -9.48 10.00
C SER A 919 -25.16 -10.00 11.41
N VAL A 920 -24.56 -9.43 12.46
CA VAL A 920 -24.83 -9.73 13.87
C VAL A 920 -25.44 -8.55 14.60
N MET A 921 -25.03 -7.32 14.29
CA MET A 921 -25.48 -6.08 14.92
C MET A 921 -25.08 -4.85 14.07
N GLY A 922 -25.96 -3.85 14.01
CA GLY A 922 -25.72 -2.57 13.35
C GLY A 922 -26.91 -2.13 12.48
N ASP A 923 -26.99 -0.83 12.26
CA ASP A 923 -28.05 -0.17 11.51
C ASP A 923 -27.76 -0.18 10.00
N GLY A 924 -28.80 -0.10 9.18
CA GLY A 924 -28.64 0.16 7.75
C GLY A 924 -28.25 1.62 7.50
N GLY A 925 -27.36 1.88 6.54
CA GLY A 925 -27.01 3.24 6.16
C GLY A 925 -28.17 4.00 5.52
N ASN A 926 -28.22 5.32 5.67
CA ASN A 926 -29.31 6.09 5.05
C ASN A 926 -29.11 6.20 3.53
N GLY A 927 -30.21 6.27 2.78
CA GLY A 927 -30.15 6.59 1.35
C GLY A 927 -29.79 8.06 1.13
N GLY A 928 -28.98 8.32 0.11
CA GLY A 928 -28.59 9.69 -0.26
C GLY A 928 -29.76 10.51 -0.79
N ILE A 929 -29.70 11.82 -0.61
CA ILE A 929 -30.75 12.74 -1.09
C ILE A 929 -30.61 12.89 -2.61
N GLY A 930 -31.73 12.93 -3.33
CA GLY A 930 -31.76 13.23 -4.76
C GLY A 930 -31.37 14.69 -5.03
N GLY A 931 -30.67 14.95 -6.13
CA GLY A 931 -30.28 16.31 -6.52
C GLY A 931 -31.48 17.13 -6.98
N ASP A 932 -31.46 18.44 -6.75
CA ASP A 932 -32.48 19.34 -7.33
C ASP A 932 -32.36 19.40 -8.87
N GLY A 933 -33.50 19.51 -9.54
CA GLY A 933 -33.58 19.82 -10.96
C GLY A 933 -33.15 21.25 -11.26
N GLY A 934 -32.48 21.45 -12.39
CA GLY A 934 -32.10 22.78 -12.87
C GLY A 934 -33.30 23.58 -13.35
N ALA A 935 -33.28 24.90 -13.18
CA ALA A 935 -34.34 25.76 -13.70
C ALA A 935 -34.32 25.82 -15.24
N GLY A 936 -35.50 25.98 -15.84
CA GLY A 936 -35.63 26.22 -17.27
C GLY A 936 -35.16 27.61 -17.69
N GLY A 937 -34.69 27.75 -18.93
CA GLY A 937 -34.28 29.04 -19.48
C GLY A 937 -35.45 29.95 -19.80
N ALA A 938 -35.23 31.27 -19.79
CA ALA A 938 -36.25 32.25 -20.13
C ALA A 938 -36.53 32.32 -21.65
N GLY A 939 -37.79 32.55 -22.02
CA GLY A 939 -38.17 32.89 -23.39
C GLY A 939 -37.89 34.35 -23.74
N LEU A 940 -37.73 34.65 -25.03
CA LEU A 940 -37.43 36.01 -25.49
C LEU A 940 -38.68 36.83 -25.81
N LYS A 941 -38.57 38.16 -25.70
CA LYS A 941 -39.66 39.09 -26.01
C LYS A 941 -40.08 39.04 -27.48
N GLY A 942 -41.38 39.08 -27.76
CA GLY A 942 -41.95 39.09 -29.12
C GLY A 942 -41.66 40.38 -29.92
N GLY A 943 -41.71 40.28 -31.24
CA GLY A 943 -41.44 41.41 -32.16
C GLY A 943 -42.55 42.47 -32.13
N THR A 944 -42.22 43.73 -32.41
CA THR A 944 -43.23 44.82 -32.38
C THR A 944 -44.14 44.79 -33.61
N GLY A 945 -45.42 45.10 -33.44
CA GLY A 945 -46.35 45.27 -34.57
C GLY A 945 -46.03 46.51 -35.41
N GLY A 946 -46.30 46.43 -36.72
CA GLY A 946 -46.05 47.51 -37.66
C GLY A 946 -47.02 48.68 -37.52
N ALA A 947 -46.60 49.88 -37.89
CA ALA A 947 -47.49 51.04 -37.89
C ALA A 947 -48.54 50.95 -39.01
N GLY A 948 -49.76 51.42 -38.77
CA GLY A 948 -50.77 51.60 -39.82
C GLY A 948 -50.41 52.76 -40.75
N GLY A 949 -50.71 52.63 -42.04
CA GLY A 949 -50.52 53.69 -43.04
C GLY A 949 -51.49 54.85 -42.86
N THR A 950 -51.15 56.01 -43.40
CA THR A 950 -52.02 57.20 -43.36
C THR A 950 -53.20 57.05 -44.33
N GLY A 951 -54.33 57.70 -44.03
CA GLY A 951 -55.46 57.79 -44.96
C GLY A 951 -55.21 58.82 -46.05
N GLY A 952 -55.76 58.60 -47.24
CA GLY A 952 -55.66 59.52 -48.37
C GLY A 952 -56.55 60.75 -48.22
N ASN A 953 -56.20 61.84 -48.90
CA ASN A 953 -56.90 63.13 -48.81
C ASN A 953 -58.02 63.26 -49.86
N SER A 954 -59.05 64.06 -49.57
CA SER A 954 -60.00 64.56 -50.58
C SER A 954 -60.56 65.93 -50.19
N LEU A 955 -60.21 66.96 -50.98
CA LEU A 955 -60.36 68.37 -50.57
C LEU A 955 -61.31 69.19 -51.46
N PHE A 956 -61.94 68.58 -52.47
CA PHE A 956 -62.59 69.27 -53.58
C PHE A 956 -63.83 70.10 -53.18
N ASN A 957 -64.77 69.53 -52.42
CA ASN A 957 -65.98 70.24 -51.97
C ASN A 957 -66.52 69.65 -50.65
N ALA A 958 -67.59 70.22 -50.10
CA ALA A 958 -68.19 69.79 -48.83
C ALA A 958 -68.75 68.35 -48.78
N GLN A 959 -68.82 67.64 -49.91
CA GLN A 959 -69.15 66.21 -49.95
C GLN A 959 -67.90 65.31 -49.93
N SER A 960 -66.71 65.87 -50.17
CA SER A 960 -65.42 65.16 -50.09
C SER A 960 -65.02 64.82 -48.66
N LYS A 961 -64.45 63.63 -48.46
CA LYS A 961 -64.02 63.13 -47.14
C LYS A 961 -62.62 62.55 -47.19
N GLY A 962 -61.86 62.77 -46.13
CA GLY A 962 -60.58 62.09 -45.94
C GLY A 962 -60.76 60.59 -45.68
N GLY A 963 -59.80 59.80 -46.12
CA GLY A 963 -59.72 58.36 -45.86
C GLY A 963 -59.32 58.08 -44.42
N ALA A 964 -59.84 57.01 -43.81
CA ALA A 964 -59.42 56.62 -42.47
C ALA A 964 -57.98 56.05 -42.48
N GLY A 965 -57.26 56.19 -41.38
CA GLY A 965 -55.95 55.57 -41.21
C GLY A 965 -56.02 54.03 -41.17
N GLY A 966 -54.88 53.42 -41.44
CA GLY A 966 -54.61 52.02 -41.18
C GLY A 966 -54.57 51.72 -39.69
N ASN A 967 -55.05 50.55 -39.28
CA ASN A 967 -54.85 50.07 -37.93
C ASN A 967 -53.37 49.67 -37.75
N GLY A 968 -52.83 49.82 -36.55
CA GLY A 968 -51.53 49.26 -36.21
C GLY A 968 -51.60 47.74 -36.13
N GLY A 969 -50.50 47.07 -36.52
CA GLY A 969 -50.36 45.63 -36.41
C GLY A 969 -50.24 45.16 -34.96
N THR A 970 -50.60 43.90 -34.71
CA THR A 970 -50.45 43.32 -33.37
C THR A 970 -48.98 43.03 -33.07
N GLY A 971 -48.57 43.15 -31.81
CA GLY A 971 -47.27 42.63 -31.36
C GLY A 971 -47.19 41.11 -31.53
N GLY A 972 -45.98 40.60 -31.74
CA GLY A 972 -45.69 39.16 -31.78
C GLY A 972 -45.73 38.54 -30.40
N ILE A 973 -45.98 37.23 -30.34
CA ILE A 973 -46.07 36.48 -29.08
C ILE A 973 -44.66 36.28 -28.50
N GLY A 974 -44.50 36.47 -27.20
CA GLY A 974 -43.24 36.14 -26.51
C GLY A 974 -42.91 34.64 -26.59
N GLY A 975 -41.63 34.30 -26.55
CA GLY A 975 -41.19 32.91 -26.47
C GLY A 975 -41.59 32.28 -25.15
N ASN A 976 -41.99 31.01 -25.15
CA ASN A 976 -42.32 30.30 -23.92
C ASN A 976 -41.06 30.07 -23.06
N GLY A 977 -41.21 30.02 -21.74
CA GLY A 977 -40.15 29.57 -20.85
C GLY A 977 -39.86 28.08 -21.03
N GLY A 978 -38.61 27.68 -20.84
CA GLY A 978 -38.21 26.28 -20.81
C GLY A 978 -38.74 25.58 -19.56
N ALA A 979 -39.04 24.28 -19.65
CA ALA A 979 -39.43 23.51 -18.47
C ALA A 979 -38.29 23.42 -17.46
N GLY A 980 -38.60 23.41 -16.17
CA GLY A 980 -37.64 22.99 -15.15
C GLY A 980 -37.29 21.51 -15.30
N GLY A 981 -36.05 21.13 -15.01
CA GLY A 981 -35.67 19.73 -14.90
C GLY A 981 -36.33 19.08 -13.70
N ASN A 982 -36.59 17.78 -13.76
CA ASN A 982 -37.10 17.03 -12.61
C ASN A 982 -36.02 16.93 -11.52
N GLY A 983 -36.44 16.85 -10.25
CA GLY A 983 -35.59 16.43 -9.16
C GLY A 983 -35.19 14.96 -9.31
N GLY A 984 -34.02 14.61 -8.77
CA GLY A 984 -33.58 13.22 -8.70
C GLY A 984 -34.33 12.46 -7.62
N SER A 985 -34.54 11.16 -7.81
CA SER A 985 -35.07 10.29 -6.76
C SER A 985 -34.07 10.18 -5.60
N GLY A 986 -34.55 10.18 -4.36
CA GLY A 986 -33.75 9.78 -3.21
C GLY A 986 -33.36 8.30 -3.27
N GLY A 987 -32.24 7.96 -2.63
CA GLY A 987 -31.74 6.59 -2.55
C GLY A 987 -32.54 5.73 -1.58
N ALA A 988 -32.54 4.41 -1.82
CA ALA A 988 -33.09 3.47 -0.85
C ALA A 988 -32.24 3.44 0.43
N GLY A 989 -32.88 3.31 1.59
CA GLY A 989 -32.19 3.04 2.85
C GLY A 989 -31.64 1.61 2.90
N GLY A 990 -30.52 1.44 3.60
CA GLY A 990 -29.84 0.18 3.82
C GLY A 990 -30.61 -0.78 4.72
N THR A 991 -30.44 -2.07 4.51
CA THR A 991 -31.10 -3.11 5.31
C THR A 991 -30.29 -3.46 6.55
N ALA A 992 -30.86 -3.30 7.75
CA ALA A 992 -30.39 -4.04 8.92
C ALA A 992 -30.75 -5.51 8.73
N THR A 993 -29.76 -6.40 8.83
CA THR A 993 -29.94 -7.78 8.36
C THR A 993 -30.55 -8.73 9.39
N HIS A 994 -30.40 -8.54 10.71
CA HIS A 994 -31.13 -9.31 11.75
C HIS A 994 -31.27 -8.63 13.14
N GLY A 995 -32.49 -8.65 13.69
CA GLY A 995 -32.71 -9.32 14.97
C GLY A 995 -32.90 -8.49 16.24
N ILE A 996 -31.80 -7.97 16.82
CA ILE A 996 -31.76 -7.69 18.27
C ILE A 996 -31.59 -6.20 18.64
N SER A 997 -31.09 -5.37 17.71
CA SER A 997 -30.86 -3.93 17.97
C SER A 997 -30.70 -3.02 16.75
N GLY A 998 -30.69 -3.54 15.51
CA GLY A 998 -30.41 -2.73 14.31
C GLY A 998 -31.66 -2.15 13.63
N GLU A 999 -31.68 -0.85 13.37
CA GLU A 999 -32.73 -0.15 12.60
C GLU A 999 -32.42 -0.17 11.09
N GLN A 1000 -33.47 -0.17 10.26
CA GLN A 1000 -33.29 0.03 8.81
C GLN A 1000 -32.91 1.48 8.54
N GLY A 1001 -31.97 1.69 7.63
CA GLY A 1001 -31.60 3.03 7.19
C GLY A 1001 -32.80 3.75 6.59
N SER A 1002 -32.90 5.05 6.83
CA SER A 1002 -33.96 5.85 6.24
C SER A 1002 -33.74 5.99 4.73
N GLY A 1003 -34.82 5.98 3.94
CA GLY A 1003 -34.75 6.34 2.52
C GLY A 1003 -34.43 7.82 2.36
N GLY A 1004 -33.56 8.15 1.41
CA GLY A 1004 -33.23 9.53 1.07
C GLY A 1004 -34.44 10.28 0.53
N ALA A 1005 -34.50 11.58 0.78
CA ALA A 1005 -35.52 12.43 0.17
C ALA A 1005 -35.29 12.60 -1.34
N GLY A 1006 -36.36 12.78 -2.11
CA GLY A 1006 -36.27 13.28 -3.49
C GLY A 1006 -35.72 14.72 -3.52
N GLY A 1007 -35.02 15.05 -4.60
CA GLY A 1007 -34.62 16.43 -4.87
C GLY A 1007 -35.79 17.27 -5.38
N ASN A 1008 -35.72 18.59 -5.24
CA ASN A 1008 -36.82 19.44 -5.70
C ASN A 1008 -36.80 19.56 -7.23
N GLY A 1009 -37.98 19.56 -7.85
CA GLY A 1009 -38.12 19.95 -9.25
C GLY A 1009 -37.64 21.38 -9.49
N GLY A 1010 -36.90 21.60 -10.58
CA GLY A 1010 -36.45 22.92 -10.99
C GLY A 1010 -37.62 23.84 -11.34
N VAL A 1011 -37.49 25.13 -11.09
CA VAL A 1011 -38.51 26.10 -11.52
C VAL A 1011 -38.55 26.21 -13.04
N GLY A 1012 -39.74 26.36 -13.62
CA GLY A 1012 -39.88 26.71 -15.02
C GLY A 1012 -39.24 28.06 -15.32
N GLY A 1013 -38.69 28.21 -16.52
CA GLY A 1013 -38.20 29.49 -17.00
C GLY A 1013 -39.36 30.47 -17.22
N ALA A 1014 -39.09 31.77 -17.11
CA ALA A 1014 -40.09 32.79 -17.38
C ALA A 1014 -40.46 32.83 -18.88
N GLY A 1015 -41.74 33.02 -19.17
CA GLY A 1015 -42.21 33.38 -20.51
C GLY A 1015 -41.70 34.77 -20.90
N GLY A 1016 -41.31 34.93 -22.16
CA GLY A 1016 -40.91 36.21 -22.70
C GLY A 1016 -42.10 37.17 -22.83
N ASP A 1017 -41.86 38.46 -22.66
CA ASP A 1017 -42.90 39.49 -22.85
C ASP A 1017 -43.50 39.47 -24.27
N GLY A 1018 -44.77 39.86 -24.36
CA GLY A 1018 -45.38 40.19 -25.65
C GLY A 1018 -44.71 41.36 -26.35
N GLY A 1019 -44.74 41.33 -27.69
CA GLY A 1019 -44.31 42.45 -28.53
C GLY A 1019 -45.17 43.69 -28.34
N ALA A 1020 -44.59 44.88 -28.52
CA ALA A 1020 -45.34 46.12 -28.46
C ALA A 1020 -46.34 46.22 -29.63
N ALA A 1021 -47.50 46.82 -29.38
CA ALA A 1021 -48.48 47.13 -30.41
C ALA A 1021 -47.94 48.13 -31.45
N GLY A 1022 -48.31 47.94 -32.71
CA GLY A 1022 -48.13 48.94 -33.75
C GLY A 1022 -49.05 50.14 -33.53
N ARG A 1023 -48.59 51.36 -33.84
CA ARG A 1023 -49.43 52.57 -33.76
C ARG A 1023 -50.40 52.63 -34.93
N GLY A 1024 -51.62 53.11 -34.68
CA GLY A 1024 -52.57 53.43 -35.75
C GLY A 1024 -52.10 54.58 -36.62
N GLY A 1025 -52.42 54.52 -37.91
CA GLY A 1025 -52.11 55.55 -38.89
C GLY A 1025 -53.05 56.76 -38.78
N VAL A 1026 -52.57 57.93 -39.21
CA VAL A 1026 -53.35 59.18 -39.18
C VAL A 1026 -54.42 59.15 -40.28
N GLY A 1027 -55.61 59.72 -40.03
CA GLY A 1027 -56.63 59.88 -41.08
C GLY A 1027 -56.25 61.00 -42.05
N GLY A 1028 -56.60 60.84 -43.32
CA GLY A 1028 -56.36 61.85 -44.36
C GLY A 1028 -57.30 63.05 -44.22
N ASP A 1029 -56.95 64.16 -44.87
CA ASP A 1029 -57.70 65.40 -44.77
C ASP A 1029 -58.91 65.45 -45.71
N GLY A 1030 -60.02 65.96 -45.16
CA GLY A 1030 -61.26 66.24 -45.89
C GLY A 1030 -61.57 67.73 -45.96
N HIS A 1031 -62.45 68.12 -46.88
CA HIS A 1031 -62.90 69.50 -46.98
C HIS A 1031 -63.64 69.94 -45.71
N VAL A 1032 -63.25 71.09 -45.12
CA VAL A 1032 -63.86 71.72 -43.92
C VAL A 1032 -64.22 70.70 -42.81
N GLY A 1033 -63.19 70.07 -42.23
CA GLY A 1033 -63.33 69.20 -41.04
C GLY A 1033 -63.83 67.77 -41.33
N ALA A 1034 -64.01 67.39 -42.60
CA ALA A 1034 -64.38 66.04 -43.01
C ALA A 1034 -63.19 65.04 -43.05
N SER A 1035 -62.17 65.23 -42.21
CA SER A 1035 -60.98 64.37 -42.15
C SER A 1035 -61.33 62.94 -41.69
N GLY A 1036 -60.52 61.99 -42.15
CA GLY A 1036 -60.68 60.59 -41.82
C GLY A 1036 -60.38 60.30 -40.35
N LYS A 1037 -60.89 59.16 -39.86
CA LYS A 1037 -60.58 58.68 -38.50
C LYS A 1037 -59.13 58.22 -38.44
N ILE A 1038 -58.44 58.50 -37.33
CA ILE A 1038 -57.19 57.82 -36.98
C ILE A 1038 -57.48 56.32 -36.83
N GLY A 1039 -56.59 55.47 -37.34
CA GLY A 1039 -56.70 54.01 -37.19
C GLY A 1039 -56.48 53.56 -35.75
N ALA A 1040 -56.97 52.37 -35.40
CA ALA A 1040 -56.73 51.84 -34.05
C ALA A 1040 -55.24 51.51 -33.84
N THR A 1041 -54.70 51.75 -32.66
CA THR A 1041 -53.46 51.08 -32.21
C THR A 1041 -53.73 49.57 -32.19
N GLY A 1042 -52.74 48.77 -32.59
CA GLY A 1042 -52.84 47.31 -32.57
C GLY A 1042 -52.96 46.75 -31.15
N ALA A 1043 -53.18 45.44 -31.03
CA ALA A 1043 -53.04 44.76 -29.75
C ALA A 1043 -51.55 44.57 -29.41
N HIS A 1044 -51.21 44.59 -28.11
CA HIS A 1044 -49.94 44.02 -27.67
C HIS A 1044 -49.93 42.52 -27.97
N GLY A 1045 -48.75 41.96 -28.21
CA GLY A 1045 -48.59 40.51 -28.28
C GLY A 1045 -48.91 39.86 -26.94
N GLY A 1046 -49.33 38.60 -26.95
CA GLY A 1046 -49.37 37.82 -25.72
C GLY A 1046 -47.95 37.57 -25.21
N SER A 1047 -47.74 37.58 -23.90
CA SER A 1047 -46.53 36.99 -23.32
C SER A 1047 -46.50 35.49 -23.63
N GLY A 1048 -45.29 34.93 -23.74
CA GLY A 1048 -45.11 33.49 -23.75
C GLY A 1048 -45.59 32.88 -22.43
N ILE A 1049 -45.95 31.61 -22.44
CA ILE A 1049 -46.27 30.91 -21.19
C ILE A 1049 -44.98 30.63 -20.41
N ASP A 1050 -45.05 30.73 -19.08
CA ASP A 1050 -43.98 30.23 -18.21
C ASP A 1050 -43.80 28.72 -18.43
N GLY A 1051 -42.56 28.27 -18.30
CA GLY A 1051 -42.23 26.86 -18.32
C GLY A 1051 -42.93 26.13 -17.18
N GLN A 1052 -43.26 24.85 -17.39
CA GLN A 1052 -43.72 24.03 -16.27
C GLN A 1052 -42.56 23.79 -15.30
N PRO A 1053 -42.78 23.86 -13.97
CA PRO A 1053 -41.84 23.33 -13.00
C PRO A 1053 -41.60 21.83 -13.24
N GLY A 1054 -40.40 21.36 -12.92
CA GLY A 1054 -40.12 19.92 -12.87
C GLY A 1054 -40.90 19.24 -11.75
N ALA A 1055 -41.10 17.92 -11.87
CA ALA A 1055 -41.52 17.11 -10.73
C ALA A 1055 -40.36 16.99 -9.71
N GLY A 1056 -40.67 16.77 -8.44
CA GLY A 1056 -39.73 16.31 -7.40
C GLY A 1056 -40.06 14.89 -6.95
#